data_AF-A0A3N5XDS8-F1
#
_entry.id   AF-A0A3N5XDS8-F1
#
_cell.length_a   1.000
_cell.length_b   1.000
_cell.length_c   1.000
_cell.angle_alpha   90.00
_cell.angle_beta   90.00
_cell.angle_gamma   90.00
#
_symmetry.space_group_name_H-M   'P 1'
#
loop_
_entity.id
_entity.type
_entity.pdbx_description
1 polymer ?
#
loop_
_entity_poly.entity_id
_entity_poly.type
_entity_poly.pdbx_seq_one_letter_code
_entity_poly.pdbx_strand_id
1 'polypeptide(L)'
;VTFKFDRPVSVIKDNTYAISLAPDSGAVAVRGSAVANESTWDMGLPFRQDNYDPFGGIYRGDLNFEMYWDDNPEKLQRFLNNLDQTDYIFMSSDRQWGTTPRVPARYPLTSAFYRRLLGCPPDKDVVWCYRVAEPDMFQGDLGFDLVKVVTSYPNLGPLRINDQFAEEAFTVYDHAKVMIFKKRADYSAARAQEILGAVDLDAVVHVTPKKAGDFKDLLLTPGMVSIQQAGGTWVELFPPEGLLNRYPGVGAAAWYLFLLLFGLVIYPLVRLALPGLPDRGYPLGRIAGLVVFGYLAWILGSLGVPVTRGLLLVIFILLALLGAAAAFLQRAGLRAEWRERRRFFLSVEAVALALFLIDLLIRLGNPDLWHLIYGGEKPMDFSFFNAVMKSSIFPPYDPWFSGGYINYYYYGFVLVGMPVKLLGIDPTVAYNLVLPALFSMVGLGAFCVVGNLAGAFTRKSLSGNSVSLSGNSAIRYSEEQSDGVTNPELTNTELPNNELPNYRVSHSSPYPFWPAAVAILFLLILGNLGTVRMYWQGLQLLVVSQEEMEAGTFGQHLAWVGEGINRMVTQPDTKLPYSVSDWYWKPSRAIQPEAGNEITEFPFFTFLYADLHAHLIALPVTLLVMAWALAAILGVGRWGLPDGRLKTVSLALALLLGALAAGALRPANTWDQYTYLTLAALALAYGQYQPGPGAWPLRRRWLNVLVPVGILVFLSIQLYAPFDRWFAQGYNSLEVWQGARTGLPSYLVHWGLFLFVITAWLFDETVDWMDATPLAAARKLDGYREIIYGAVALAIVTLVILLV
;
A
#
# COMPACT_ATOMS: atom_id res chain seq x y z
N VAL A 1 -56.51 38.60 0.52
CA VAL A 1 -57.93 39.03 0.53
C VAL A 1 -58.60 38.42 -0.68
N THR A 2 -59.64 37.62 -0.48
CA THR A 2 -60.43 37.09 -1.61
C THR A 2 -61.57 38.07 -1.87
N PHE A 3 -61.55 38.75 -3.01
CA PHE A 3 -62.63 39.65 -3.42
C PHE A 3 -63.77 38.81 -4.01
N LYS A 4 -64.91 38.79 -3.32
CA LYS A 4 -66.13 38.17 -3.84
C LYS A 4 -67.01 39.29 -4.38
N PHE A 5 -67.16 39.34 -5.71
CA PHE A 5 -68.00 40.36 -6.34
C PHE A 5 -69.48 40.06 -6.12
N ASP A 6 -70.24 41.05 -5.69
CA ASP A 6 -71.69 40.94 -5.42
C ASP A 6 -72.49 40.60 -6.69
N ARG A 7 -71.92 40.90 -7.86
CA ARG A 7 -72.44 40.55 -9.17
C ARG A 7 -71.36 39.83 -9.98
N PRO A 8 -71.59 38.59 -10.45
CA PRO A 8 -70.66 37.91 -11.32
C PRO A 8 -70.58 38.66 -12.67
N VAL A 9 -69.37 39.03 -13.07
CA VAL A 9 -69.10 39.60 -14.40
C VAL A 9 -68.76 38.46 -15.34
N SER A 10 -69.49 38.33 -16.45
CA SER A 10 -69.14 37.38 -17.51
C SER A 10 -67.91 37.90 -18.26
N VAL A 11 -66.80 37.17 -18.15
CA VAL A 11 -65.55 37.49 -18.85
C VAL A 11 -65.65 36.91 -20.27
N ILE A 12 -65.57 37.77 -21.27
CA ILE A 12 -65.57 37.42 -22.69
C ILE A 12 -64.10 37.33 -23.12
N LYS A 13 -63.78 36.28 -23.87
CA LYS A 13 -62.44 36.07 -24.42
C LYS A 13 -62.01 37.30 -25.23
N ASP A 14 -60.74 37.68 -25.11
CA ASP A 14 -60.09 38.80 -25.82
C ASP A 14 -60.60 40.21 -25.46
N ASN A 15 -61.43 40.35 -24.42
CA ASN A 15 -61.79 41.63 -23.83
C ASN A 15 -60.89 41.98 -22.63
N THR A 16 -60.47 43.24 -22.54
CA THR A 16 -59.71 43.75 -21.39
C THR A 16 -60.66 44.19 -20.28
N TYR A 17 -60.45 43.65 -19.08
CA TYR A 17 -61.18 44.04 -17.87
C TYR A 17 -60.21 44.73 -16.91
N ALA A 18 -60.64 45.82 -16.28
CA ALA A 18 -59.85 46.55 -15.29
C ALA A 18 -60.48 46.43 -13.90
N ILE A 19 -59.66 46.16 -12.89
CA ILE A 19 -60.04 46.21 -11.48
C ILE A 19 -59.37 47.44 -10.87
N SER A 20 -60.18 48.38 -10.38
CA SER A 20 -59.70 49.53 -9.63
C SER A 20 -59.78 49.24 -8.13
N LEU A 21 -58.67 49.42 -7.42
CA LEU A 21 -58.58 49.25 -5.98
C LEU A 21 -58.27 50.61 -5.36
N ALA A 22 -59.19 51.14 -4.56
CA ALA A 22 -59.02 52.39 -3.83
C ALA A 22 -59.03 52.10 -2.32
N PRO A 23 -57.86 52.06 -1.65
CA PRO A 23 -57.82 51.88 -0.20
C PRO A 23 -58.26 53.14 0.53
N ASP A 24 -59.05 52.98 1.61
CA ASP A 24 -59.46 54.10 2.48
C ASP A 24 -58.27 54.70 3.25
N SER A 25 -57.18 53.93 3.44
CA SER A 25 -55.89 54.42 3.94
C SER A 25 -54.74 53.47 3.56
N GLY A 26 -53.52 53.99 3.40
CA GLY A 26 -52.33 53.20 3.04
C GLY A 26 -52.15 52.95 1.54
N ALA A 27 -51.26 52.00 1.19
CA ALA A 27 -51.00 51.59 -0.19
C ALA A 27 -51.38 50.12 -0.39
N VAL A 28 -52.03 49.80 -1.51
CA VAL A 28 -52.37 48.42 -1.89
C VAL A 28 -51.45 47.99 -3.03
N ALA A 29 -50.71 46.89 -2.84
CA ALA A 29 -49.94 46.24 -3.88
C ALA A 29 -50.60 44.91 -4.23
N VAL A 30 -50.99 44.75 -5.50
CA VAL A 30 -51.37 43.45 -6.06
C VAL A 30 -50.11 42.82 -6.62
N ARG A 31 -49.70 41.69 -6.06
CA ARG A 31 -48.58 40.91 -6.56
C ARG A 31 -49.10 39.59 -7.07
N GLY A 32 -48.62 39.17 -8.22
CA GLY A 32 -48.78 37.79 -8.68
C GLY A 32 -48.09 36.80 -7.74
N SER A 33 -48.35 35.51 -7.93
CA SER A 33 -47.63 34.47 -7.19
C SER A 33 -46.12 34.62 -7.39
N ALA A 34 -45.38 34.40 -6.31
CA ALA A 34 -43.93 34.44 -6.33
C ALA A 34 -43.39 33.09 -6.76
N VAL A 35 -42.72 33.05 -7.91
CA VAL A 35 -42.11 31.83 -8.44
C VAL A 35 -40.60 31.97 -8.40
N ALA A 36 -39.91 30.94 -7.94
CA ALA A 36 -38.45 30.88 -7.99
C ALA A 36 -37.97 29.87 -9.02
N ASN A 37 -36.95 30.25 -9.76
CA ASN A 37 -36.22 29.37 -10.68
C ASN A 37 -34.87 28.98 -10.08
N GLU A 38 -34.30 27.88 -10.58
CA GLU A 38 -33.00 27.40 -10.12
C GLU A 38 -31.88 28.42 -10.43
N SER A 39 -31.91 29.08 -11.59
CA SER A 39 -30.90 30.07 -11.97
C SER A 39 -31.37 30.94 -13.13
N THR A 40 -30.71 32.08 -13.31
CA THR A 40 -30.83 32.92 -14.52
C THR A 40 -30.16 32.32 -15.75
N TRP A 41 -29.30 31.31 -15.59
CA TRP A 41 -28.58 30.67 -16.69
C TRP A 41 -29.42 29.62 -17.44
N ASP A 42 -30.30 28.90 -16.76
CA ASP A 42 -31.16 27.88 -17.38
C ASP A 42 -32.48 28.50 -17.90
N MET A 43 -33.31 27.68 -18.53
CA MET A 43 -34.64 28.08 -18.98
C MET A 43 -35.55 28.41 -17.80
N GLY A 44 -35.80 29.70 -17.58
CA GLY A 44 -36.75 30.19 -16.59
C GLY A 44 -38.19 29.86 -16.97
N LEU A 45 -38.91 29.21 -16.06
CA LEU A 45 -40.34 28.93 -16.18
C LEU A 45 -41.15 29.96 -15.37
N PRO A 46 -42.37 30.31 -15.81
CA PRO A 46 -43.07 29.84 -17.02
C PRO A 46 -42.58 30.53 -18.30
N PHE A 47 -42.80 29.90 -19.47
CA PHE A 47 -42.52 30.51 -20.77
C PHE A 47 -43.64 31.45 -21.23
N ARG A 48 -43.30 32.35 -22.17
CA ARG A 48 -44.28 33.18 -22.87
C ARG A 48 -45.24 32.30 -23.66
N GLN A 49 -46.54 32.45 -23.40
CA GLN A 49 -47.59 31.67 -24.07
C GLN A 49 -48.75 32.60 -24.46
N ASP A 50 -49.38 32.35 -25.62
CA ASP A 50 -50.54 33.10 -26.10
C ASP A 50 -50.38 34.63 -26.09
N ASN A 51 -49.16 35.10 -26.43
CA ASN A 51 -48.73 36.51 -26.37
C ASN A 51 -48.70 37.15 -24.97
N TYR A 52 -48.90 36.39 -23.89
CA TYR A 52 -48.75 36.87 -22.52
C TYR A 52 -47.32 36.69 -22.03
N ASP A 53 -46.75 37.76 -21.51
CA ASP A 53 -45.50 37.74 -20.77
C ASP A 53 -45.75 37.30 -19.32
N PRO A 54 -45.32 36.10 -18.90
CA PRO A 54 -45.55 35.63 -17.54
C PRO A 54 -44.90 36.54 -16.49
N PHE A 55 -43.81 37.24 -16.84
CA PHE A 55 -43.13 38.16 -15.93
C PHE A 55 -43.45 39.63 -16.18
N GLY A 56 -44.35 39.91 -17.14
CA GLY A 56 -44.89 41.25 -17.41
C GLY A 56 -45.97 41.72 -16.43
N GLY A 57 -46.06 41.11 -15.23
CA GLY A 57 -47.03 41.44 -14.19
C GLY A 57 -47.90 40.27 -13.70
N ILE A 58 -47.80 39.08 -14.31
CA ILE A 58 -48.57 37.88 -13.90
C ILE A 58 -47.87 37.15 -12.74
N TYR A 59 -46.56 36.95 -12.86
CA TYR A 59 -45.69 36.37 -11.84
C TYR A 59 -44.54 37.30 -11.53
N ARG A 60 -44.00 37.15 -10.32
CA ARG A 60 -42.74 37.76 -9.93
C ARG A 60 -41.57 36.96 -10.54
N GLY A 61 -40.59 37.63 -11.17
CA GLY A 61 -39.51 36.98 -11.95
C GLY A 61 -38.07 37.18 -11.44
N ASP A 62 -37.87 37.81 -10.29
CA ASP A 62 -36.55 38.15 -9.73
C ASP A 62 -35.99 37.10 -8.75
N LEU A 63 -36.74 36.04 -8.44
CA LEU A 63 -36.32 35.02 -7.48
C LEU A 63 -35.55 33.90 -8.20
N ASN A 64 -34.23 33.94 -8.09
CA ASN A 64 -33.33 32.93 -8.64
C ASN A 64 -32.35 32.47 -7.55
N PHE A 65 -32.20 31.14 -7.40
CA PHE A 65 -31.28 30.55 -6.42
C PHE A 65 -29.83 30.66 -6.87
N GLU A 66 -29.57 30.60 -8.17
CA GLU A 66 -28.24 30.61 -8.78
C GLU A 66 -27.39 29.41 -8.39
N MET A 67 -27.91 28.21 -8.70
CA MET A 67 -27.34 26.93 -8.25
C MET A 67 -25.87 26.73 -8.63
N TYR A 68 -25.38 27.31 -9.73
CA TYR A 68 -23.99 27.20 -10.16
C TYR A 68 -23.02 28.20 -9.53
N TRP A 69 -23.52 29.24 -8.85
CA TRP A 69 -22.65 30.18 -8.13
C TRP A 69 -21.95 29.47 -6.99
N ASP A 70 -20.82 30.04 -6.55
CA ASP A 70 -20.07 29.47 -5.44
C ASP A 70 -20.93 29.43 -4.16
N ASP A 71 -20.84 28.33 -3.43
CA ASP A 71 -21.53 28.18 -2.15
C ASP A 71 -20.79 29.00 -1.10
N ASN A 72 -21.40 30.11 -0.69
CA ASN A 72 -20.84 31.08 0.24
C ASN A 72 -21.95 31.69 1.12
N PRO A 73 -21.61 32.45 2.17
CA PRO A 73 -22.61 33.06 3.06
C PRO A 73 -23.64 33.93 2.31
N GLU A 74 -23.24 34.59 1.22
CA GLU A 74 -24.14 35.41 0.39
C GLU A 74 -25.19 34.54 -0.32
N LYS A 75 -24.79 33.39 -0.86
CA LYS A 75 -25.68 32.43 -1.52
C LYS A 75 -26.61 31.75 -0.50
N LEU A 76 -26.14 31.45 0.70
CA LEU A 76 -26.99 30.99 1.80
C LEU A 76 -28.09 32.01 2.09
N GLN A 77 -27.74 33.29 2.26
CA GLN A 77 -28.74 34.34 2.51
C GLN A 77 -29.72 34.47 1.34
N ARG A 78 -29.25 34.33 0.09
CA ARG A 78 -30.11 34.27 -1.10
C ARG A 78 -31.09 33.11 -1.04
N PHE A 79 -30.64 31.91 -0.70
CA PHE A 79 -31.51 30.73 -0.59
C PHE A 79 -32.62 30.97 0.43
N LEU A 80 -32.27 31.48 1.61
CA LEU A 80 -33.21 31.75 2.68
C LEU A 80 -34.22 32.85 2.31
N ASN A 81 -33.74 33.96 1.74
CA ASN A 81 -34.60 35.05 1.28
C ASN A 81 -35.58 34.59 0.18
N ASN A 82 -35.11 33.76 -0.76
CA ASN A 82 -35.94 33.23 -1.83
C ASN A 82 -36.97 32.24 -1.27
N LEU A 83 -36.56 31.31 -0.40
CA LEU A 83 -37.45 30.36 0.25
C LEU A 83 -38.56 31.08 1.03
N ASP A 84 -38.25 32.19 1.70
CA ASP A 84 -39.24 32.97 2.44
C ASP A 84 -40.26 33.66 1.53
N GLN A 85 -39.83 34.18 0.39
CA GLN A 85 -40.68 34.95 -0.52
C GLN A 85 -41.44 34.12 -1.55
N THR A 86 -41.00 32.89 -1.81
CA THR A 86 -41.51 32.05 -2.91
C THR A 86 -42.76 31.26 -2.53
N ASP A 87 -43.73 31.18 -3.44
CA ASP A 87 -44.89 30.29 -3.36
C ASP A 87 -44.63 28.96 -4.09
N TYR A 88 -43.92 29.01 -5.22
CA TYR A 88 -43.57 27.83 -6.03
C TYR A 88 -42.11 27.84 -6.51
N ILE A 89 -41.45 26.69 -6.46
CA ILE A 89 -40.12 26.50 -7.05
C ILE A 89 -40.28 25.68 -8.32
N PHE A 90 -39.75 26.19 -9.43
CA PHE A 90 -39.76 25.53 -10.73
C PHE A 90 -38.36 25.04 -11.09
N MET A 91 -38.30 23.81 -11.59
CA MET A 91 -37.11 23.20 -12.17
C MET A 91 -37.46 22.78 -13.59
N SER A 92 -36.70 23.26 -14.56
CA SER A 92 -37.03 23.07 -15.98
C SER A 92 -36.35 21.86 -16.63
N SER A 93 -35.20 21.43 -16.09
CA SER A 93 -34.41 20.31 -16.61
C SER A 93 -33.51 19.72 -15.52
N ASP A 94 -32.75 18.67 -15.82
CA ASP A 94 -31.73 18.12 -14.92
C ASP A 94 -30.36 18.80 -15.01
N ARG A 95 -30.23 19.91 -15.74
CA ARG A 95 -28.95 20.62 -15.87
C ARG A 95 -28.34 20.96 -14.51
N GLN A 96 -29.12 21.48 -13.56
CA GLN A 96 -28.59 21.93 -12.27
C GLN A 96 -28.65 20.85 -11.20
N TRP A 97 -29.84 20.33 -10.87
CA TRP A 97 -29.98 19.25 -9.88
C TRP A 97 -29.30 17.94 -10.31
N GLY A 98 -29.09 17.72 -11.60
CA GLY A 98 -28.39 16.54 -12.13
C GLY A 98 -26.87 16.66 -12.13
N THR A 99 -26.30 17.85 -11.91
CA THR A 99 -24.84 18.09 -11.96
C THR A 99 -24.24 18.58 -10.65
N THR A 100 -24.81 19.60 -9.99
CA THR A 100 -24.20 20.20 -8.80
C THR A 100 -24.12 19.24 -7.60
N PRO A 101 -25.10 18.34 -7.34
CA PRO A 101 -24.98 17.36 -6.27
C PRO A 101 -23.91 16.29 -6.50
N ARG A 102 -23.36 16.17 -7.72
CA ARG A 102 -22.27 15.23 -8.03
C ARG A 102 -20.90 15.73 -7.55
N VAL A 103 -20.79 17.01 -7.19
CA VAL A 103 -19.55 17.62 -6.69
C VAL A 103 -19.82 18.32 -5.36
N PRO A 104 -20.24 17.58 -4.32
CA PRO A 104 -20.69 18.16 -3.06
C PRO A 104 -19.59 18.92 -2.32
N ALA A 105 -18.31 18.60 -2.55
CA ALA A 105 -17.19 19.36 -2.00
C ALA A 105 -17.11 20.79 -2.55
N ARG A 106 -17.60 21.03 -3.78
CA ARG A 106 -17.68 22.37 -4.38
C ARG A 106 -19.03 23.05 -4.10
N TYR A 107 -20.10 22.24 -4.03
CA TYR A 107 -21.48 22.73 -3.88
C TYR A 107 -22.20 22.12 -2.66
N PRO A 108 -21.66 22.24 -1.42
CA PRO A 108 -22.23 21.58 -0.25
C PRO A 108 -23.62 22.13 0.14
N LEU A 109 -23.82 23.44 0.06
CA LEU A 109 -25.10 24.10 0.36
C LEU A 109 -26.15 23.76 -0.69
N THR A 110 -25.76 23.79 -1.96
CA THR A 110 -26.67 23.44 -3.07
C THR A 110 -27.06 21.97 -3.00
N SER A 111 -26.11 21.08 -2.68
CA SER A 111 -26.39 19.65 -2.48
C SER A 111 -27.33 19.41 -1.29
N ALA A 112 -27.10 20.11 -0.18
CA ALA A 112 -27.96 20.05 0.99
C ALA A 112 -29.37 20.56 0.67
N PHE A 113 -29.49 21.68 -0.05
CA PHE A 113 -30.77 22.22 -0.50
C PHE A 113 -31.58 21.20 -1.28
N TYR A 114 -31.02 20.58 -2.33
CA TYR A 114 -31.77 19.60 -3.12
C TYR A 114 -32.18 18.38 -2.31
N ARG A 115 -31.27 17.85 -1.48
CA ARG A 115 -31.57 16.71 -0.61
C ARG A 115 -32.74 17.01 0.32
N ARG A 116 -32.75 18.20 0.93
CA ARG A 116 -33.72 18.64 1.94
C ARG A 116 -35.05 19.12 1.34
N LEU A 117 -35.00 19.71 0.13
CA LEU A 117 -36.19 20.12 -0.61
C LEU A 117 -37.04 18.92 -1.00
N LEU A 118 -36.43 17.87 -1.56
CA LEU A 118 -37.15 16.68 -1.97
C LEU A 118 -37.41 15.71 -0.81
N GLY A 119 -36.50 15.61 0.15
CA GLY A 119 -36.55 14.60 1.22
C GLY A 119 -35.84 13.30 0.84
N CYS A 120 -34.69 13.40 0.16
CA CYS A 120 -33.92 12.24 -0.29
C CYS A 120 -33.25 11.52 0.92
N PRO A 121 -33.43 10.19 1.08
CA PRO A 121 -32.86 9.44 2.19
C PRO A 121 -31.32 9.53 2.27
N PRO A 122 -30.72 9.43 3.48
CA PRO A 122 -29.27 9.56 3.65
C PRO A 122 -28.44 8.52 2.90
N ASP A 123 -29.00 7.32 2.68
CA ASP A 123 -28.38 6.19 2.00
C ASP A 123 -28.54 6.25 0.47
N LYS A 124 -29.24 7.27 -0.07
CA LYS A 124 -29.48 7.45 -1.50
C LYS A 124 -28.73 8.66 -2.05
N ASP A 125 -28.28 8.48 -3.28
CA ASP A 125 -27.72 9.57 -4.08
C ASP A 125 -28.81 10.59 -4.44
N VAL A 126 -28.48 11.88 -4.34
CA VAL A 126 -29.45 12.97 -4.58
C VAL A 126 -29.92 12.96 -6.03
N VAL A 127 -29.02 12.73 -7.00
CA VAL A 127 -29.39 12.69 -8.42
C VAL A 127 -30.31 11.51 -8.69
N TRP A 128 -30.05 10.34 -8.08
CA TRP A 128 -30.96 9.19 -8.16
C TRP A 128 -32.38 9.55 -7.65
N CYS A 129 -32.49 10.20 -6.50
CA CYS A 129 -33.79 10.60 -5.93
C CYS A 129 -34.59 11.48 -6.89
N TYR A 130 -33.94 12.49 -7.50
CA TYR A 130 -34.60 13.38 -8.45
C TYR A 130 -34.98 12.68 -9.77
N ARG A 131 -34.16 11.74 -10.26
CA ARG A 131 -34.48 10.93 -11.46
C ARG A 131 -35.74 10.11 -11.30
N VAL A 132 -36.00 9.59 -10.10
CA VAL A 132 -37.19 8.76 -9.81
C VAL A 132 -38.35 9.51 -9.17
N ALA A 133 -38.17 10.79 -8.80
CA ALA A 133 -39.17 11.57 -8.08
C ALA A 133 -40.50 11.64 -8.82
N GLU A 134 -41.58 11.33 -8.09
CA GLU A 134 -42.97 11.59 -8.43
C GLU A 134 -43.64 12.28 -7.23
N PRO A 135 -44.78 12.97 -7.41
CA PRO A 135 -45.54 13.50 -6.28
C PRO A 135 -45.82 12.43 -5.22
N ASP A 136 -45.78 12.83 -3.95
CA ASP A 136 -46.00 11.98 -2.78
C ASP A 136 -44.96 10.86 -2.53
N MET A 137 -43.90 10.74 -3.33
CA MET A 137 -42.84 9.73 -3.10
C MET A 137 -41.85 10.09 -1.98
N PHE A 138 -41.53 11.36 -1.84
CA PHE A 138 -40.56 11.87 -0.87
C PHE A 138 -41.15 13.05 -0.11
N GLN A 139 -40.71 13.23 1.14
CA GLN A 139 -41.17 14.32 1.99
C GLN A 139 -39.98 15.16 2.45
N GLY A 140 -39.85 16.35 1.89
CA GLY A 140 -38.84 17.33 2.28
C GLY A 140 -39.12 17.99 3.63
N ASP A 141 -38.07 18.53 4.24
CA ASP A 141 -38.11 19.25 5.53
C ASP A 141 -37.89 20.76 5.40
N LEU A 142 -37.79 21.28 4.16
CA LEU A 142 -37.78 22.71 3.87
C LEU A 142 -39.18 23.35 3.74
N GLY A 143 -40.26 22.58 3.92
CA GLY A 143 -41.64 23.10 3.88
C GLY A 143 -42.21 23.29 2.47
N PHE A 144 -41.79 22.46 1.51
CA PHE A 144 -42.30 22.44 0.14
C PHE A 144 -42.65 21.01 -0.29
N ASP A 145 -43.75 20.84 -1.02
CA ASP A 145 -44.18 19.55 -1.56
C ASP A 145 -44.02 19.53 -3.08
N LEU A 146 -43.50 18.42 -3.62
CA LEU A 146 -43.49 18.17 -5.06
C LEU A 146 -44.92 17.90 -5.53
N VAL A 147 -45.54 18.89 -6.19
CA VAL A 147 -46.96 18.81 -6.61
C VAL A 147 -47.12 18.43 -8.07
N LYS A 148 -46.07 18.55 -8.89
CA LYS A 148 -46.13 18.20 -10.30
C LYS A 148 -44.77 17.76 -10.84
N VAL A 149 -44.81 16.68 -11.60
CA VAL A 149 -43.74 16.24 -12.50
C VAL A 149 -44.29 16.21 -13.92
N VAL A 150 -43.53 16.73 -14.88
CA VAL A 150 -43.84 16.63 -16.31
C VAL A 150 -42.59 16.13 -17.03
N THR A 151 -42.72 15.01 -17.73
CA THR A 151 -41.66 14.41 -18.54
C THR A 151 -42.31 13.49 -19.59
N SER A 152 -41.60 13.22 -20.67
CA SER A 152 -42.06 12.37 -21.77
C SER A 152 -41.19 11.13 -21.86
N TYR A 153 -41.54 10.07 -21.13
CA TYR A 153 -40.75 8.82 -21.20
C TYR A 153 -40.96 8.07 -22.52
N PRO A 154 -39.90 7.42 -23.04
CA PRO A 154 -40.04 6.46 -24.12
C PRO A 154 -41.01 5.36 -23.67
N ASN A 155 -41.94 5.06 -24.56
CA ASN A 155 -43.02 4.12 -24.29
C ASN A 155 -43.18 3.12 -25.44
N LEU A 156 -43.52 1.89 -25.08
CA LEU A 156 -43.92 0.83 -26.01
C LEU A 156 -45.28 0.30 -25.54
N GLY A 157 -46.35 0.90 -26.07
CA GLY A 157 -47.70 0.65 -25.58
C GLY A 157 -47.85 1.08 -24.11
N PRO A 158 -48.27 0.19 -23.18
CA PRO A 158 -48.41 0.54 -21.76
C PRO A 158 -47.08 0.57 -21.00
N LEU A 159 -45.99 0.02 -21.55
CA LEU A 159 -44.69 0.00 -20.88
C LEU A 159 -44.03 1.37 -21.03
N ARG A 160 -43.72 2.02 -19.90
CA ARG A 160 -42.93 3.25 -19.84
C ARG A 160 -41.54 2.93 -19.28
N ILE A 161 -40.50 3.45 -19.93
CA ILE A 161 -39.11 3.26 -19.51
C ILE A 161 -38.62 4.59 -18.96
N ASN A 162 -38.25 4.64 -17.68
CA ASN A 162 -37.60 5.81 -17.11
C ASN A 162 -36.16 5.90 -17.64
N ASP A 163 -35.93 6.76 -18.61
CA ASP A 163 -34.66 7.01 -19.25
C ASP A 163 -33.89 8.19 -18.65
N GLN A 164 -34.29 8.70 -17.47
CA GLN A 164 -33.56 9.76 -16.75
C GLN A 164 -32.16 9.32 -16.28
N PHE A 165 -31.81 8.05 -16.45
CA PHE A 165 -30.47 7.50 -16.23
C PHE A 165 -29.58 7.54 -17.48
N ALA A 166 -30.12 7.95 -18.63
CA ALA A 166 -29.39 8.10 -19.88
C ALA A 166 -28.45 9.33 -19.86
N GLU A 167 -27.79 9.56 -21.00
CA GLU A 167 -26.93 10.72 -21.20
C GLU A 167 -27.74 12.00 -21.47
N GLU A 168 -27.04 13.14 -21.42
CA GLU A 168 -27.62 14.48 -21.38
C GLU A 168 -28.52 14.81 -22.58
N ALA A 169 -28.24 14.29 -23.79
CA ALA A 169 -29.09 14.58 -24.95
C ALA A 169 -30.53 14.10 -24.74
N PHE A 170 -30.73 12.96 -24.07
CA PHE A 170 -32.06 12.46 -23.72
C PHE A 170 -32.67 13.20 -22.52
N THR A 171 -31.91 13.44 -21.45
CA THR A 171 -32.49 13.93 -20.19
C THR A 171 -32.69 15.45 -20.15
N VAL A 172 -31.97 16.20 -20.98
CA VAL A 172 -32.04 17.67 -21.04
C VAL A 172 -32.83 18.17 -22.26
N TYR A 173 -32.63 17.57 -23.43
CA TYR A 173 -33.12 18.12 -24.70
C TYR A 173 -34.39 17.43 -25.22
N ASP A 174 -34.48 16.11 -25.09
CA ASP A 174 -35.62 15.34 -25.59
C ASP A 174 -36.70 15.14 -24.50
N HIS A 175 -36.31 14.53 -23.37
CA HIS A 175 -37.20 14.11 -22.29
C HIS A 175 -36.92 14.84 -20.96
N ALA A 176 -36.82 16.17 -21.04
CA ALA A 176 -36.63 17.03 -19.88
C ALA A 176 -37.65 16.74 -18.77
N LYS A 177 -37.16 16.64 -17.53
CA LYS A 177 -38.00 16.43 -16.35
C LYS A 177 -38.24 17.74 -15.62
N VAL A 178 -39.43 18.30 -15.82
CA VAL A 178 -39.89 19.51 -15.16
C VAL A 178 -40.52 19.14 -13.82
N MET A 179 -40.13 19.86 -12.77
CA MET A 179 -40.65 19.67 -11.41
C MET A 179 -41.17 21.00 -10.84
N ILE A 180 -42.31 20.92 -10.15
CA ILE A 180 -42.93 22.05 -9.47
C ILE A 180 -43.13 21.70 -8.00
N PHE A 181 -42.49 22.48 -7.14
CA PHE A 181 -42.68 22.41 -5.71
C PHE A 181 -43.58 23.55 -5.25
N LYS A 182 -44.48 23.27 -4.31
CA LYS A 182 -45.39 24.26 -3.72
C LYS A 182 -45.05 24.46 -2.25
N LYS A 183 -44.95 25.71 -1.80
CA LYS A 183 -44.78 26.04 -0.39
C LYS A 183 -45.98 25.55 0.43
N ARG A 184 -45.69 24.88 1.54
CA ARG A 184 -46.69 24.44 2.51
C ARG A 184 -47.07 25.57 3.47
N ALA A 185 -48.26 25.47 4.05
CA ALA A 185 -48.74 26.46 5.02
C ALA A 185 -47.93 26.48 6.34
N ASP A 186 -47.17 25.42 6.64
CA ASP A 186 -46.33 25.27 7.83
C ASP A 186 -44.85 25.62 7.58
N TYR A 187 -44.51 26.24 6.45
CA TYR A 187 -43.15 26.73 6.17
C TYR A 187 -42.63 27.63 7.31
N SER A 188 -41.37 27.43 7.69
CA SER A 188 -40.69 28.20 8.75
C SER A 188 -39.31 28.67 8.29
N ALA A 189 -39.12 29.99 8.25
CA ALA A 189 -37.83 30.60 7.95
C ALA A 189 -36.74 30.19 8.96
N ALA A 190 -37.11 30.04 10.24
CA ALA A 190 -36.19 29.58 11.28
C ALA A 190 -35.72 28.14 11.04
N ARG A 191 -36.62 27.26 10.58
CA ARG A 191 -36.27 25.87 10.24
C ARG A 191 -35.39 25.80 9.00
N ALA A 192 -35.68 26.60 7.97
CA ALA A 192 -34.81 26.69 6.79
C ALA A 192 -33.39 27.19 7.16
N GLN A 193 -33.28 28.19 8.04
CA GLN A 193 -32.01 28.67 8.58
C GLN A 193 -31.26 27.59 9.35
N GLU A 194 -31.93 26.83 10.21
CA GLU A 194 -31.33 25.74 10.98
C GLU A 194 -30.76 24.66 10.03
N ILE A 195 -31.51 24.27 9.01
CA ILE A 195 -31.10 23.22 8.06
C ILE A 195 -29.94 23.68 7.17
N LEU A 196 -30.09 24.82 6.49
CA LEU A 196 -29.13 25.27 5.49
C LEU A 196 -27.93 26.01 6.12
N GLY A 197 -28.13 26.67 7.25
CA GLY A 197 -27.06 27.35 7.98
C GLY A 197 -26.14 26.40 8.77
N ALA A 198 -26.51 25.13 8.91
CA ALA A 198 -25.63 24.09 9.47
C ALA A 198 -24.61 23.55 8.45
N VAL A 199 -24.70 23.96 7.18
CA VAL A 199 -23.73 23.57 6.15
C VAL A 199 -22.42 24.33 6.37
N ASP A 200 -21.32 23.61 6.44
CA ASP A 200 -19.98 24.19 6.51
C ASP A 200 -19.57 24.74 5.13
N LEU A 201 -19.56 26.07 5.03
CA LEU A 201 -19.17 26.79 3.82
C LEU A 201 -17.67 27.09 3.76
N ASP A 202 -16.95 26.95 4.87
CA ASP A 202 -15.49 27.12 4.89
C ASP A 202 -14.80 25.89 4.28
N ALA A 203 -15.48 24.74 4.27
CA ALA A 203 -15.02 23.50 3.65
C ALA A 203 -15.15 23.45 2.10
N VAL A 204 -15.59 24.52 1.45
CA VAL A 204 -15.81 24.54 -0.01
C VAL A 204 -14.50 24.44 -0.78
N VAL A 205 -14.37 23.38 -1.59
CA VAL A 205 -13.18 23.11 -2.38
C VAL A 205 -13.35 23.59 -3.82
N HIS A 206 -12.41 24.42 -4.26
CA HIS A 206 -12.37 24.95 -5.61
C HIS A 206 -11.52 24.05 -6.52
N VAL A 207 -12.13 23.00 -7.06
CA VAL A 207 -11.52 22.13 -8.08
C VAL A 207 -11.97 22.52 -9.48
N THR A 208 -11.04 22.50 -10.43
CA THR A 208 -11.39 22.62 -11.85
C THR A 208 -12.13 21.36 -12.31
N PRO A 209 -13.01 21.42 -13.33
CA PRO A 209 -13.71 20.24 -13.83
C PRO A 209 -12.78 19.08 -14.20
N LYS A 210 -11.58 19.38 -14.74
CA LYS A 210 -10.56 18.38 -15.05
C LYS A 210 -10.03 17.65 -13.81
N LYS A 211 -9.91 18.34 -12.68
CA LYS A 211 -9.39 17.79 -11.41
C LYS A 211 -10.49 17.17 -10.54
N ALA A 212 -11.76 17.43 -10.82
CA ALA A 212 -12.87 16.97 -9.99
C ALA A 212 -12.99 15.43 -9.94
N GLY A 213 -12.66 14.73 -11.02
CA GLY A 213 -12.68 13.25 -11.05
C GLY A 213 -11.58 12.59 -10.23
N ASP A 214 -10.45 13.28 -10.01
CA ASP A 214 -9.31 12.80 -9.23
C ASP A 214 -9.34 13.30 -7.78
N PHE A 215 -10.26 14.22 -7.46
CA PHE A 215 -10.42 14.74 -6.11
C PHE A 215 -10.99 13.65 -5.20
N LYS A 216 -10.32 13.42 -4.08
CA LYS A 216 -10.76 12.49 -3.05
C LYS A 216 -11.08 13.27 -1.80
N ASP A 217 -12.36 13.25 -1.43
CA ASP A 217 -12.78 13.67 -0.11
C ASP A 217 -12.23 12.67 0.90
N LEU A 218 -11.51 13.17 1.91
CA LEU A 218 -10.89 12.35 2.95
C LEU A 218 -11.88 12.03 4.08
N LEU A 219 -13.12 12.51 4.00
CA LEU A 219 -14.19 12.22 4.95
C LEU A 219 -14.81 10.84 4.72
N LEU A 220 -15.15 10.17 5.81
CA LEU A 220 -15.96 8.96 5.79
C LEU A 220 -17.40 9.31 5.41
N THR A 221 -18.01 8.47 4.58
CA THR A 221 -19.45 8.59 4.30
C THR A 221 -20.27 8.29 5.57
N PRO A 222 -21.50 8.83 5.70
CA PRO A 222 -22.36 8.55 6.86
C PRO A 222 -22.59 7.05 7.11
N GLY A 223 -22.72 6.26 6.03
CA GLY A 223 -22.82 4.80 6.12
C GLY A 223 -21.56 4.18 6.74
N MET A 224 -20.37 4.59 6.30
CA MET A 224 -19.11 4.10 6.88
C MET A 224 -18.94 4.52 8.33
N VAL A 225 -19.32 5.76 8.70
CA VAL A 225 -19.30 6.21 10.10
C VAL A 225 -20.15 5.30 10.98
N SER A 226 -21.37 4.96 10.54
CA SER A 226 -22.25 4.06 11.30
C SER A 226 -21.64 2.66 11.47
N ILE A 227 -20.99 2.12 10.43
CA ILE A 227 -20.32 0.81 10.47
C ILE A 227 -19.12 0.82 11.42
N GLN A 228 -18.32 1.90 11.41
CA GLN A 228 -17.17 2.04 12.31
C GLN A 228 -17.63 2.17 13.78
N GLN A 229 -18.70 2.93 14.05
CA GLN A 229 -19.26 3.09 15.39
C GLN A 229 -19.89 1.80 15.94
N ALA A 230 -20.44 0.95 15.06
CA ALA A 230 -20.99 -0.35 15.44
C ALA A 230 -19.93 -1.44 15.73
N GLY A 231 -18.63 -1.12 15.57
CA GLY A 231 -17.51 -2.08 15.67
C GLY A 231 -17.18 -2.61 17.07
N GLY A 232 -17.97 -2.24 18.09
CA GLY A 232 -17.76 -2.63 19.49
C GLY A 232 -16.84 -1.68 20.26
N THR A 233 -16.80 -1.87 21.58
CA THR A 233 -15.94 -1.07 22.47
C THR A 233 -14.53 -1.66 22.59
N TRP A 234 -13.57 -0.85 23.06
CA TRP A 234 -12.19 -1.32 23.30
C TRP A 234 -12.14 -2.49 24.29
N VAL A 235 -12.95 -2.43 25.36
CA VAL A 235 -13.02 -3.48 26.39
C VAL A 235 -13.62 -4.78 25.85
N GLU A 236 -14.55 -4.70 24.90
CA GLU A 236 -15.09 -5.88 24.22
C GLU A 236 -14.06 -6.55 23.30
N LEU A 237 -13.32 -5.75 22.54
CA LEU A 237 -12.32 -6.26 21.60
C LEU A 237 -11.08 -6.79 22.33
N PHE A 238 -10.66 -6.11 23.40
CA PHE A 238 -9.44 -6.39 24.18
C PHE A 238 -9.75 -6.38 25.68
N PRO A 239 -10.31 -7.48 26.22
CA PRO A 239 -10.73 -7.54 27.61
C PRO A 239 -9.51 -7.44 28.55
N PRO A 240 -9.41 -6.41 29.43
CA PRO A 240 -8.26 -6.24 30.32
C PRO A 240 -8.13 -7.38 31.34
N GLU A 241 -9.27 -7.93 31.77
CA GLU A 241 -9.33 -9.09 32.68
C GLU A 241 -9.07 -10.44 32.00
N GLY A 242 -8.92 -10.46 30.66
CA GLY A 242 -8.60 -11.66 29.91
C GLY A 242 -7.23 -12.22 30.28
N LEU A 243 -7.06 -13.55 30.23
CA LEU A 243 -5.84 -14.24 30.65
C LEU A 243 -4.56 -13.65 30.00
N LEU A 244 -4.61 -13.36 28.70
CA LEU A 244 -3.47 -12.85 27.93
C LEU A 244 -3.06 -11.41 28.33
N ASN A 245 -4.02 -10.61 28.79
CA ASN A 245 -3.83 -9.19 29.12
C ASN A 245 -3.51 -9.00 30.60
N ARG A 246 -4.18 -9.77 31.48
CA ARG A 246 -3.91 -9.80 32.91
C ARG A 246 -2.51 -10.34 33.23
N TYR A 247 -2.01 -11.27 32.42
CA TYR A 247 -0.66 -11.83 32.54
C TYR A 247 0.12 -11.64 31.23
N PRO A 248 0.76 -10.47 31.03
CA PRO A 248 1.45 -10.13 29.78
C PRO A 248 2.51 -11.16 29.34
N GLY A 249 3.15 -11.86 30.29
CA GLY A 249 4.07 -12.97 29.96
C GLY A 249 3.38 -14.16 29.28
N VAL A 250 2.14 -14.48 29.67
CA VAL A 250 1.31 -15.48 28.98
C VAL A 250 0.88 -14.95 27.61
N GLY A 251 0.54 -13.65 27.52
CA GLY A 251 0.30 -12.96 26.25
C GLY A 251 1.48 -13.07 25.28
N ALA A 252 2.70 -12.83 25.75
CA ALA A 252 3.94 -12.96 24.98
C ALA A 252 4.19 -14.38 24.48
N ALA A 253 4.00 -15.38 25.36
CA ALA A 253 4.12 -16.79 24.99
C ALA A 253 3.05 -17.19 23.95
N ALA A 254 1.80 -16.80 24.17
CA ALA A 254 0.70 -17.06 23.23
C ALA A 254 0.95 -16.39 21.87
N TRP A 255 1.44 -15.15 21.86
CA TRP A 255 1.82 -14.44 20.64
C TRP A 255 2.90 -15.19 19.85
N TYR A 256 4.01 -15.55 20.50
CA TYR A 256 5.10 -16.27 19.83
C TYR A 256 4.65 -17.66 19.33
N LEU A 257 3.92 -18.42 20.15
CA LEU A 257 3.39 -19.74 19.77
C LEU A 257 2.39 -19.63 18.61
N PHE A 258 1.60 -18.56 18.58
CA PHE A 258 0.68 -18.30 17.49
C PHE A 258 1.42 -18.00 16.18
N LEU A 259 2.49 -17.19 16.22
CA LEU A 259 3.34 -16.95 15.05
C LEU A 259 4.04 -18.23 14.58
N LEU A 260 4.52 -19.07 15.50
CA LEU A 260 5.06 -20.40 15.18
C LEU A 260 4.01 -21.26 14.47
N LEU A 261 2.79 -21.33 15.03
CA LEU A 261 1.69 -22.08 14.44
C LEU A 261 1.33 -21.56 13.04
N PHE A 262 1.30 -20.24 12.85
CA PHE A 262 1.12 -19.61 11.54
C PHE A 262 2.15 -20.10 10.53
N GLY A 263 3.43 -20.08 10.92
CA GLY A 263 4.52 -20.56 10.09
C GLY A 263 4.33 -22.03 9.70
N LEU A 264 3.96 -22.88 10.65
CA LEU A 264 3.74 -24.32 10.41
C LEU A 264 2.52 -24.60 9.52
N VAL A 265 1.42 -23.87 9.73
CA VAL A 265 0.19 -23.99 8.93
C VAL A 265 0.44 -23.59 7.48
N ILE A 266 1.20 -22.52 7.25
CA ILE A 266 1.42 -21.95 5.92
C ILE A 266 2.60 -22.60 5.20
N TYR A 267 3.55 -23.19 5.93
CA TYR A 267 4.74 -23.81 5.34
C TYR A 267 4.46 -24.81 4.21
N PRO A 268 3.48 -25.73 4.28
CA PRO A 268 3.17 -26.63 3.17
C PRO A 268 2.81 -25.91 1.86
N LEU A 269 2.18 -24.74 1.95
CA LEU A 269 1.87 -23.90 0.79
C LEU A 269 3.11 -23.14 0.31
N VAL A 270 3.90 -22.57 1.23
CA VAL A 270 5.17 -21.89 0.91
C VAL A 270 6.15 -22.84 0.24
N ARG A 271 6.23 -24.09 0.70
CA ARG A 271 7.04 -25.16 0.12
C ARG A 271 6.68 -25.45 -1.34
N LEU A 272 5.40 -25.32 -1.71
CA LEU A 272 4.94 -25.44 -3.09
C LEU A 272 5.18 -24.16 -3.90
N ALA A 273 5.12 -22.99 -3.27
CA ALA A 273 5.34 -21.69 -3.91
C ALA A 273 6.84 -21.40 -4.16
N LEU A 274 7.74 -21.92 -3.33
CA LEU A 274 9.19 -21.69 -3.39
C LEU A 274 9.97 -22.99 -3.66
N PRO A 275 9.66 -23.75 -4.72
CA PRO A 275 10.32 -25.03 -4.97
C PRO A 275 11.79 -24.89 -5.38
N GLY A 276 12.20 -23.71 -5.84
CA GLY A 276 13.58 -23.41 -6.25
C GLY A 276 14.55 -23.22 -5.09
N LEU A 277 14.06 -22.95 -3.86
CA LEU A 277 14.92 -22.81 -2.70
C LEU A 277 15.27 -24.18 -2.09
N PRO A 278 16.57 -24.48 -1.86
CA PRO A 278 17.02 -25.67 -1.13
C PRO A 278 16.37 -25.94 0.23
N ASP A 279 15.94 -24.90 0.96
CA ASP A 279 15.25 -24.99 2.25
C ASP A 279 13.71 -24.92 2.14
N ARG A 280 13.20 -24.80 0.91
CA ARG A 280 11.77 -24.67 0.59
C ARG A 280 11.07 -23.49 1.30
N GLY A 281 11.83 -22.48 1.73
CA GLY A 281 11.29 -21.27 2.35
C GLY A 281 10.74 -21.46 3.77
N TYR A 282 11.17 -22.49 4.52
CA TYR A 282 10.72 -22.70 5.91
C TYR A 282 10.87 -21.44 6.81
N PRO A 283 12.02 -20.72 6.81
CA PRO A 283 12.18 -19.53 7.65
C PRO A 283 11.18 -18.41 7.33
N LEU A 284 10.63 -18.38 6.12
CA LEU A 284 9.69 -17.36 5.65
C LEU A 284 8.23 -17.67 5.97
N GLY A 285 7.93 -18.86 6.50
CA GLY A 285 6.56 -19.31 6.72
C GLY A 285 5.72 -18.33 7.55
N ARG A 286 6.33 -17.71 8.57
CA ARG A 286 5.69 -16.71 9.44
C ARG A 286 5.35 -15.43 8.68
N ILE A 287 6.28 -14.94 7.88
CA ILE A 287 6.14 -13.72 7.07
C ILE A 287 5.05 -13.93 6.03
N ALA A 288 5.12 -15.05 5.28
CA ALA A 288 4.11 -15.41 4.30
C ALA A 288 2.72 -15.59 4.94
N GLY A 289 2.67 -16.16 6.15
CA GLY A 289 1.44 -16.29 6.92
C GLY A 289 0.83 -14.94 7.29
N LEU A 290 1.63 -13.98 7.77
CA LEU A 290 1.17 -12.62 8.04
C LEU A 290 0.64 -11.94 6.78
N VAL A 291 1.37 -12.04 5.65
CA VAL A 291 0.96 -11.44 4.37
C VAL A 291 -0.37 -12.01 3.89
N VAL A 292 -0.53 -13.34 3.86
CA VAL A 292 -1.77 -13.97 3.38
C VAL A 292 -2.93 -13.72 4.33
N PHE A 293 -2.72 -13.85 5.64
CA PHE A 293 -3.77 -13.63 6.64
C PHE A 293 -4.23 -12.18 6.69
N GLY A 294 -3.27 -11.24 6.73
CA GLY A 294 -3.54 -9.81 6.70
C GLY A 294 -4.23 -9.39 5.41
N TYR A 295 -3.80 -9.94 4.25
CA TYR A 295 -4.44 -9.68 2.96
C TYR A 295 -5.91 -10.10 2.95
N LEU A 296 -6.21 -11.33 3.40
CA LEU A 296 -7.59 -11.84 3.41
C LEU A 296 -8.50 -11.04 4.34
N ALA A 297 -8.00 -10.64 5.51
CA ALA A 297 -8.74 -9.76 6.42
C ALA A 297 -8.98 -8.38 5.79
N TRP A 298 -7.95 -7.81 5.16
CA TRP A 298 -8.00 -6.49 4.55
C TRP A 298 -8.91 -6.42 3.33
N ILE A 299 -8.83 -7.39 2.42
CA ILE A 299 -9.63 -7.38 1.19
C ILE A 299 -11.12 -7.55 1.53
N LEU A 300 -11.46 -8.42 2.48
CA LEU A 300 -12.84 -8.58 2.94
C LEU A 300 -13.35 -7.30 3.61
N GLY A 301 -12.53 -6.68 4.47
CA GLY A 301 -12.86 -5.38 5.09
C GLY A 301 -13.02 -4.26 4.07
N SER A 302 -12.20 -4.23 3.02
CA SER A 302 -12.28 -3.24 1.93
C SER A 302 -13.50 -3.47 1.02
N LEU A 303 -14.04 -4.70 1.00
CA LEU A 303 -15.29 -5.06 0.33
C LEU A 303 -16.53 -4.84 1.22
N GLY A 304 -16.36 -4.28 2.41
CA GLY A 304 -17.45 -3.94 3.33
C GLY A 304 -17.83 -5.05 4.33
N VAL A 305 -17.08 -6.15 4.39
CA VAL A 305 -17.31 -7.22 5.38
C VAL A 305 -16.69 -6.84 6.72
N PRO A 306 -17.45 -6.79 7.83
CA PRO A 306 -16.91 -6.44 9.14
C PRO A 306 -15.80 -7.40 9.62
N VAL A 307 -14.62 -6.86 9.88
CA VAL A 307 -13.42 -7.60 10.31
C VAL A 307 -13.47 -7.88 11.81
N THR A 308 -14.33 -8.83 12.18
CA THR A 308 -14.50 -9.30 13.57
C THR A 308 -13.50 -10.39 13.94
N ARG A 309 -13.34 -10.66 15.25
CA ARG A 309 -12.55 -11.80 15.74
C ARG A 309 -13.05 -13.15 15.19
N GLY A 310 -14.37 -13.28 15.02
CA GLY A 310 -14.99 -14.46 14.41
C GLY A 310 -14.58 -14.64 12.94
N LEU A 311 -14.59 -13.58 12.14
CA LEU A 311 -14.12 -13.63 10.75
C LEU A 311 -12.63 -14.02 10.69
N LEU A 312 -11.80 -13.39 11.53
CA LEU A 312 -10.37 -13.70 11.61
C LEU A 312 -10.11 -15.16 12.00
N LEU A 313 -10.90 -15.72 12.91
CA LEU A 313 -10.83 -17.14 13.27
C LEU A 313 -11.22 -18.04 12.09
N VAL A 314 -12.27 -17.70 11.34
CA VAL A 314 -12.66 -18.44 10.14
C VAL A 314 -11.56 -18.41 9.08
N ILE A 315 -10.97 -17.24 8.81
CA ILE A 315 -9.82 -17.12 7.89
C ILE A 315 -8.67 -18.02 8.35
N PHE A 316 -8.32 -17.98 9.64
CA PHE A 316 -7.27 -18.82 10.19
C PHE A 316 -7.56 -20.32 10.03
N ILE A 317 -8.78 -20.77 10.34
CA ILE A 317 -9.21 -22.17 10.18
C ILE A 317 -9.14 -22.60 8.71
N LEU A 318 -9.61 -21.76 7.78
CA LEU A 318 -9.53 -22.06 6.35
C LEU A 318 -8.09 -22.19 5.87
N LEU A 319 -7.19 -21.30 6.31
CA LEU A 319 -5.76 -21.42 6.03
C LEU A 319 -5.15 -22.68 6.66
N ALA A 320 -5.56 -23.04 7.88
CA ALA A 320 -5.15 -24.29 8.53
C ALA A 320 -5.59 -25.53 7.76
N LEU A 321 -6.83 -25.55 7.25
CA LEU A 321 -7.36 -26.65 6.43
C LEU A 321 -6.63 -26.74 5.08
N LEU A 322 -6.37 -25.61 4.41
CA LEU A 322 -5.60 -25.58 3.17
C LEU A 322 -4.15 -26.03 3.38
N GLY A 323 -3.53 -25.57 4.46
CA GLY A 323 -2.20 -26.01 4.89
C GLY A 323 -2.14 -27.50 5.18
N ALA A 324 -3.12 -28.03 5.93
CA ALA A 324 -3.23 -29.45 6.24
C ALA A 324 -3.46 -30.31 4.98
N ALA A 325 -4.30 -29.86 4.05
CA ALA A 325 -4.51 -30.51 2.76
C ALA A 325 -3.21 -30.54 1.94
N ALA A 326 -2.50 -29.41 1.83
CA ALA A 326 -1.21 -29.33 1.15
C ALA A 326 -0.14 -30.21 1.85
N ALA A 327 -0.15 -30.29 3.18
CA ALA A 327 0.72 -31.17 3.95
C ALA A 327 0.42 -32.65 3.69
N PHE A 328 -0.86 -33.02 3.63
CA PHE A 328 -1.28 -34.39 3.33
C PHE A 328 -0.83 -34.83 1.93
N LEU A 329 -0.97 -33.96 0.93
CA LEU A 329 -0.48 -34.21 -0.44
C LEU A 329 1.04 -34.37 -0.50
N GLN A 330 1.77 -33.73 0.41
CA GLN A 330 3.24 -33.74 0.49
C GLN A 330 3.81 -34.62 1.61
N ARG A 331 2.97 -35.44 2.28
CA ARG A 331 3.30 -36.13 3.54
C ARG A 331 4.56 -37.00 3.48
N ALA A 332 4.80 -37.65 2.34
CA ALA A 332 5.98 -38.50 2.16
C ALA A 332 7.27 -37.66 2.13
N GLY A 333 7.25 -36.55 1.38
CA GLY A 333 8.37 -35.61 1.29
C GLY A 333 8.64 -34.92 2.63
N LEU A 334 7.60 -34.42 3.30
CA LEU A 334 7.72 -33.77 4.62
C LEU A 334 8.30 -34.73 5.69
N ARG A 335 7.85 -36.00 5.70
CA ARG A 335 8.39 -37.00 6.64
C ARG A 335 9.85 -37.33 6.37
N ALA A 336 10.27 -37.43 5.11
CA ALA A 336 11.66 -37.67 4.74
C ALA A 336 12.54 -36.47 5.13
N GLU A 337 12.10 -35.26 4.76
CA GLU A 337 12.79 -34.01 5.04
C GLU A 337 12.96 -33.76 6.55
N TRP A 338 11.94 -34.06 7.36
CA TRP A 338 12.07 -34.01 8.82
C TRP A 338 13.13 -34.98 9.35
N ARG A 339 13.17 -36.24 8.88
CA ARG A 339 14.18 -37.21 9.34
C ARG A 339 15.59 -36.79 8.96
N GLU A 340 15.78 -36.28 7.75
CA GLU A 340 17.08 -35.91 7.20
C GLU A 340 17.56 -34.55 7.71
N ARG A 341 16.65 -33.60 7.93
CA ARG A 341 16.95 -32.19 8.18
C ARG A 341 16.32 -31.62 9.46
N ARG A 342 15.86 -32.43 10.41
CA ARG A 342 15.32 -31.93 11.71
C ARG A 342 16.20 -30.90 12.40
N ARG A 343 17.53 -31.04 12.32
CA ARG A 343 18.48 -30.08 12.91
C ARG A 343 18.34 -28.70 12.29
N PHE A 344 18.10 -28.61 10.98
CA PHE A 344 17.85 -27.36 10.29
C PHE A 344 16.57 -26.69 10.81
N PHE A 345 15.44 -27.41 10.82
CA PHE A 345 14.17 -26.88 11.34
C PHE A 345 14.32 -26.39 12.79
N LEU A 346 14.90 -27.20 13.67
CA LEU A 346 15.13 -26.81 15.06
C LEU A 346 16.09 -25.62 15.18
N SER A 347 17.10 -25.51 14.32
CA SER A 347 18.02 -24.36 14.33
C SER A 347 17.34 -23.07 13.89
N VAL A 348 16.46 -23.13 12.88
CA VAL A 348 15.66 -21.97 12.44
C VAL A 348 14.75 -21.50 13.57
N GLU A 349 14.10 -22.44 14.26
CA GLU A 349 13.24 -22.11 15.40
C GLU A 349 14.02 -21.56 16.60
N ALA A 350 15.20 -22.11 16.87
CA ALA A 350 16.08 -21.59 17.92
C ALA A 350 16.57 -20.17 17.61
N VAL A 351 16.96 -19.90 16.36
CA VAL A 351 17.33 -18.55 15.91
C VAL A 351 16.14 -17.59 16.01
N ALA A 352 14.96 -18.02 15.56
CA ALA A 352 13.74 -17.24 15.64
C ALA A 352 13.42 -16.83 17.09
N LEU A 353 13.48 -17.80 18.02
CA LEU A 353 13.25 -17.58 19.44
C LEU A 353 14.32 -16.70 20.06
N ALA A 354 15.60 -16.94 19.74
CA ALA A 354 16.70 -16.15 20.28
C ALA A 354 16.58 -14.67 19.88
N LEU A 355 16.32 -14.38 18.59
CA LEU A 355 16.12 -13.01 18.12
C LEU A 355 14.90 -12.34 18.77
N PHE A 356 13.79 -13.08 18.88
CA PHE A 356 12.58 -12.58 19.55
C PHE A 356 12.87 -12.26 21.02
N LEU A 357 13.58 -13.12 21.74
CA LEU A 357 13.89 -12.90 23.15
C LEU A 357 14.90 -11.75 23.34
N ILE A 358 15.89 -11.61 22.46
CA ILE A 358 16.86 -10.50 22.52
C ILE A 358 16.13 -9.16 22.42
N ASP A 359 15.29 -8.98 21.40
CA ASP A 359 14.57 -7.72 21.21
C ASP A 359 13.48 -7.52 22.28
N LEU A 360 12.83 -8.60 22.74
CA LEU A 360 11.88 -8.51 23.86
C LEU A 360 12.57 -8.03 25.14
N LEU A 361 13.78 -8.49 25.44
CA LEU A 361 14.55 -8.03 26.59
C LEU A 361 14.93 -6.55 26.46
N ILE A 362 15.25 -6.08 25.25
CA ILE A 362 15.46 -4.65 24.96
C ILE A 362 14.17 -3.87 25.25
N ARG A 363 13.02 -4.34 24.75
CA ARG A 363 11.71 -3.72 25.00
C ARG A 363 11.31 -3.73 26.47
N LEU A 364 11.63 -4.78 27.23
CA LEU A 364 11.39 -4.80 28.68
C LEU A 364 12.18 -3.73 29.44
N GLY A 365 13.34 -3.31 28.93
CA GLY A 365 14.12 -2.21 29.48
C GLY A 365 13.52 -0.82 29.21
N ASN A 366 12.70 -0.68 28.15
CA ASN A 366 12.05 0.58 27.79
C ASN A 366 10.70 0.33 27.08
N PRO A 367 9.66 -0.13 27.79
CA PRO A 367 8.38 -0.53 27.19
C PRO A 367 7.50 0.65 26.77
N ASP A 368 7.88 1.88 27.15
CA ASP A 368 7.08 3.08 26.96
C ASP A 368 6.82 3.39 25.47
N LEU A 369 5.57 3.72 25.20
CA LEU A 369 5.06 4.10 23.87
C LEU A 369 5.05 5.63 23.67
N TRP A 370 5.67 6.37 24.58
CA TRP A 370 5.84 7.82 24.52
C TRP A 370 7.08 8.23 25.31
N HIS A 371 7.81 9.23 24.81
CA HIS A 371 8.89 9.88 25.55
C HIS A 371 9.17 11.27 24.95
N LEU A 372 9.53 12.28 25.75
CA LEU A 372 9.75 13.65 25.23
C LEU A 372 10.91 13.72 24.21
N ILE A 373 11.96 12.93 24.44
CA ILE A 373 13.22 12.96 23.67
C ILE A 373 13.35 11.77 22.72
N TYR A 374 12.74 10.63 23.07
CA TYR A 374 12.89 9.32 22.41
C TYR A 374 11.53 8.79 21.93
N GLY A 375 10.48 9.60 22.02
CA GLY A 375 9.13 9.21 21.67
C GLY A 375 8.93 9.18 20.18
N GLY A 376 9.66 10.04 19.45
CA GLY A 376 9.65 10.09 17.99
C GLY A 376 8.22 10.00 17.45
N GLU A 377 8.00 8.99 16.61
CA GLU A 377 6.75 8.77 15.91
C GLU A 377 5.82 7.74 16.59
N LYS A 378 6.23 7.17 17.74
CA LYS A 378 5.46 6.14 18.46
C LYS A 378 3.99 6.50 18.73
N PRO A 379 3.63 7.74 19.13
CA PRO A 379 2.22 8.07 19.32
C PRO A 379 1.42 8.02 18.04
N MET A 380 2.03 8.41 16.92
CA MET A 380 1.40 8.35 15.61
C MET A 380 1.22 6.88 15.19
N ASP A 381 2.29 6.08 15.27
CA ASP A 381 2.24 4.65 14.95
C ASP A 381 1.24 3.90 15.84
N PHE A 382 1.25 4.15 17.15
CA PHE A 382 0.33 3.53 18.09
C PHE A 382 -1.11 3.92 17.81
N SER A 383 -1.36 5.17 17.41
CA SER A 383 -2.69 5.66 17.03
C SER A 383 -3.19 4.99 15.75
N PHE A 384 -2.33 4.85 14.73
CA PHE A 384 -2.68 4.12 13.49
C PHE A 384 -2.87 2.63 13.71
N PHE A 385 -2.01 2.00 14.50
CA PHE A 385 -2.15 0.62 14.92
C PHE A 385 -3.50 0.37 15.63
N ASN A 386 -3.87 1.27 16.56
CA ASN A 386 -5.16 1.23 17.24
C ASN A 386 -6.33 1.43 16.28
N ALA A 387 -6.26 2.43 15.40
CA ALA A 387 -7.31 2.72 14.44
C ALA A 387 -7.58 1.54 13.50
N VAL A 388 -6.51 0.91 12.99
CA VAL A 388 -6.60 -0.29 12.13
C VAL A 388 -7.24 -1.46 12.86
N MET A 389 -6.86 -1.71 14.12
CA MET A 389 -7.43 -2.81 14.89
C MET A 389 -8.88 -2.56 15.30
N LYS A 390 -9.24 -1.32 15.65
CA LYS A 390 -10.61 -0.97 16.03
C LYS A 390 -11.55 -0.92 14.84
N SER A 391 -11.07 -0.56 13.66
CA SER A 391 -11.92 -0.41 12.47
C SER A 391 -12.66 -1.71 12.11
N SER A 392 -13.93 -1.56 11.75
CA SER A 392 -14.79 -2.64 11.27
C SER A 392 -14.53 -2.95 9.81
N ILE A 393 -14.27 -1.93 9.00
CA ILE A 393 -14.03 -2.02 7.56
C ILE A 393 -12.83 -1.14 7.18
N PHE A 394 -12.34 -1.29 5.95
CA PHE A 394 -11.23 -0.49 5.42
C PHE A 394 -11.71 0.44 4.30
N PRO A 395 -11.16 1.67 4.16
CA PRO A 395 -10.05 2.24 4.94
C PRO A 395 -10.43 2.51 6.41
N PRO A 396 -9.42 2.49 7.32
CA PRO A 396 -9.67 2.72 8.75
C PRO A 396 -9.97 4.20 9.00
N TYR A 397 -10.68 4.50 10.09
CA TYR A 397 -10.90 5.89 10.51
C TYR A 397 -9.59 6.56 10.88
N ASP A 398 -9.49 7.88 10.68
CA ASP A 398 -8.30 8.65 11.05
C ASP A 398 -8.40 9.14 12.50
N PRO A 399 -7.43 8.81 13.38
CA PRO A 399 -7.45 9.29 14.76
C PRO A 399 -7.07 10.79 14.90
N TRP A 400 -6.47 11.39 13.88
CA TRP A 400 -6.02 12.79 13.86
C TRP A 400 -6.89 13.69 12.99
N PHE A 401 -7.69 13.11 12.08
CA PHE A 401 -8.61 13.85 11.21
C PHE A 401 -10.06 13.41 11.46
N SER A 402 -10.76 14.16 12.32
CA SER A 402 -12.11 13.82 12.79
C SER A 402 -13.10 13.63 11.64
N GLY A 403 -13.78 12.47 11.63
CA GLY A 403 -14.72 12.10 10.58
C GLY A 403 -14.07 11.60 9.29
N GLY A 404 -12.73 11.63 9.19
CA GLY A 404 -11.98 11.15 8.04
C GLY A 404 -11.45 9.73 8.16
N TYR A 405 -10.78 9.30 7.10
CA TYR A 405 -10.06 8.02 7.03
C TYR A 405 -8.56 8.24 6.82
N ILE A 406 -7.76 7.27 7.24
CA ILE A 406 -6.29 7.36 7.16
C ILE A 406 -5.87 7.44 5.68
N ASN A 407 -5.34 8.59 5.27
CA ASN A 407 -4.71 8.78 3.97
C ASN A 407 -3.18 8.54 4.03
N TYR A 408 -2.81 7.33 4.44
CA TYR A 408 -1.43 6.93 4.70
C TYR A 408 -1.24 5.43 4.42
N TYR A 409 0.00 4.95 4.34
CA TYR A 409 0.32 3.53 4.07
C TYR A 409 0.08 2.63 5.30
N TYR A 410 -1.19 2.49 5.69
CA TYR A 410 -1.62 1.80 6.91
C TYR A 410 -1.55 0.26 6.84
N TYR A 411 -1.28 -0.34 5.68
CA TYR A 411 -1.40 -1.80 5.51
C TYR A 411 -0.36 -2.58 6.32
N GLY A 412 0.81 -1.99 6.61
CA GLY A 412 1.76 -2.57 7.56
C GLY A 412 1.09 -2.90 8.90
N PHE A 413 0.32 -1.96 9.46
CA PHE A 413 -0.42 -2.16 10.71
C PHE A 413 -1.50 -3.25 10.60
N VAL A 414 -2.05 -3.49 9.41
CA VAL A 414 -2.98 -4.61 9.20
C VAL A 414 -2.24 -5.94 9.35
N LEU A 415 -1.06 -6.08 8.76
CA LEU A 415 -0.29 -7.33 8.78
C LEU A 415 0.00 -7.78 10.22
N VAL A 416 0.34 -6.83 11.09
CA VAL A 416 0.67 -7.12 12.50
C VAL A 416 -0.55 -7.04 13.43
N GLY A 417 -1.54 -6.19 13.11
CA GLY A 417 -2.71 -5.92 13.95
C GLY A 417 -3.82 -6.96 13.83
N MET A 418 -4.04 -7.58 12.67
CA MET A 418 -5.07 -8.62 12.53
C MET A 418 -4.79 -9.85 13.41
N PRO A 419 -3.55 -10.38 13.47
CA PRO A 419 -3.17 -11.40 14.45
C PRO A 419 -3.46 -10.99 15.91
N VAL A 420 -3.16 -9.75 16.26
CA VAL A 420 -3.38 -9.20 17.61
C VAL A 420 -4.87 -9.11 17.93
N LYS A 421 -5.67 -8.60 16.99
CA LYS A 421 -7.14 -8.53 17.11
C LYS A 421 -7.75 -9.90 17.31
N LEU A 422 -7.30 -10.92 16.57
CA LEU A 422 -7.77 -12.31 16.73
C LEU A 422 -7.53 -12.82 18.16
N LEU A 423 -6.30 -12.67 18.67
CA LEU A 423 -5.94 -13.10 20.03
C LEU A 423 -6.60 -12.24 21.11
N GLY A 424 -6.94 -10.99 20.81
CA GLY A 424 -7.49 -10.03 21.76
C GLY A 424 -6.45 -9.54 22.77
N ILE A 425 -5.18 -9.42 22.34
CA ILE A 425 -4.11 -8.86 23.17
C ILE A 425 -4.23 -7.35 23.18
N ASP A 426 -4.17 -6.75 24.38
CA ASP A 426 -4.22 -5.30 24.55
C ASP A 426 -3.18 -4.60 23.67
N PRO A 427 -3.54 -3.55 22.90
CA PRO A 427 -2.62 -2.89 21.99
C PRO A 427 -1.33 -2.38 22.62
N THR A 428 -1.37 -1.91 23.88
CA THR A 428 -0.18 -1.38 24.57
C THR A 428 0.87 -2.47 24.82
N VAL A 429 0.40 -3.68 25.12
CA VAL A 429 1.23 -4.88 25.24
C VAL A 429 1.62 -5.40 23.87
N ALA A 430 0.67 -5.47 22.94
CA ALA A 430 0.89 -6.02 21.61
C ALA A 430 1.96 -5.25 20.82
N TYR A 431 1.97 -3.92 20.89
CA TYR A 431 3.00 -3.09 20.22
C TYR A 431 4.42 -3.53 20.65
N ASN A 432 4.61 -3.80 21.94
CA ASN A 432 5.86 -4.29 22.53
C ASN A 432 6.21 -5.74 22.14
N LEU A 433 5.25 -6.53 21.65
CA LEU A 433 5.46 -7.90 21.19
C LEU A 433 5.61 -8.00 19.66
N VAL A 434 5.05 -7.04 18.93
CA VAL A 434 5.13 -6.95 17.47
C VAL A 434 6.56 -6.62 17.03
N LEU A 435 7.22 -5.67 17.70
CA LEU A 435 8.60 -5.28 17.38
C LEU A 435 9.58 -6.48 17.45
N PRO A 436 9.62 -7.27 18.55
CA PRO A 436 10.45 -8.47 18.60
C PRO A 436 10.09 -9.54 17.56
N ALA A 437 8.80 -9.64 17.20
CA ALA A 437 8.37 -10.54 16.15
C ALA A 437 8.90 -10.10 14.78
N LEU A 438 8.85 -8.80 14.48
CA LEU A 438 9.41 -8.24 13.26
C LEU A 438 10.95 -8.36 13.24
N PHE A 439 11.63 -8.11 14.35
CA PHE A 439 13.09 -8.29 14.48
C PHE A 439 13.49 -9.73 14.14
N SER A 440 12.80 -10.70 14.74
CA SER A 440 12.96 -12.12 14.44
C SER A 440 12.71 -12.44 12.96
N MET A 441 11.62 -11.93 12.38
CA MET A 441 11.27 -12.18 10.97
C MET A 441 12.25 -11.55 9.97
N VAL A 442 12.75 -10.34 10.23
CA VAL A 442 13.80 -9.72 9.40
C VAL A 442 15.08 -10.57 9.45
N GLY A 443 15.48 -11.02 10.65
CA GLY A 443 16.62 -11.92 10.79
C GLY A 443 16.43 -13.25 10.05
N LEU A 444 15.27 -13.89 10.17
CA LEU A 444 14.95 -15.13 9.44
C LEU A 444 14.91 -14.93 7.92
N GLY A 445 14.43 -13.78 7.45
CA GLY A 445 14.44 -13.44 6.03
C GLY A 445 15.88 -13.33 5.51
N ALA A 446 16.77 -12.64 6.23
CA ALA A 446 18.19 -12.56 5.89
C ALA A 446 18.87 -13.94 5.90
N PHE A 447 18.59 -14.73 6.94
CA PHE A 447 19.08 -16.09 7.09
C PHE A 447 18.66 -16.99 5.92
N CYS A 448 17.42 -16.85 5.44
CA CYS A 448 16.90 -17.57 4.29
C CYS A 448 17.57 -17.13 2.98
N VAL A 449 17.59 -15.82 2.69
CA VAL A 449 18.13 -15.29 1.43
C VAL A 449 19.62 -15.64 1.28
N VAL A 450 20.43 -15.30 2.29
CA VAL A 450 21.88 -15.50 2.22
C VAL A 450 22.25 -16.97 2.32
N GLY A 451 21.56 -17.77 3.14
CA GLY A 451 21.86 -19.20 3.23
C GLY A 451 21.55 -19.95 1.93
N ASN A 452 20.46 -19.63 1.23
CA ASN A 452 20.20 -20.23 -0.09
C ASN A 452 21.17 -19.72 -1.16
N LEU A 453 21.56 -18.45 -1.12
CA LEU A 453 22.54 -17.87 -2.04
C LEU A 453 23.92 -18.53 -1.87
N ALA A 454 24.45 -18.59 -0.64
CA ALA A 454 25.71 -19.26 -0.33
C ALA A 454 25.68 -20.74 -0.73
N GLY A 455 24.56 -21.42 -0.46
CA GLY A 455 24.39 -22.84 -0.83
C GLY A 455 24.41 -23.08 -2.34
N ALA A 456 23.94 -22.11 -3.14
CA ALA A 456 24.02 -22.17 -4.59
C ALA A 456 25.47 -22.02 -5.09
N PHE A 457 26.23 -21.09 -4.52
CA PHE A 457 27.65 -20.89 -4.87
C PHE A 457 28.53 -22.11 -4.54
N THR A 458 28.36 -22.70 -3.36
CA THR A 458 29.13 -23.90 -2.95
C THR A 458 28.88 -25.08 -3.90
N ARG A 459 27.64 -25.28 -4.36
CA ARG A 459 27.33 -26.35 -5.33
C ARG A 459 27.99 -26.11 -6.68
N LYS A 460 28.04 -24.86 -7.15
CA LYS A 460 28.68 -24.51 -8.42
C LYS A 460 30.19 -24.77 -8.37
N SER A 461 30.86 -24.37 -7.29
CA SER A 461 32.29 -24.62 -7.06
C SER A 461 32.62 -26.13 -7.03
N LEU A 462 31.84 -26.94 -6.32
CA LEU A 462 32.03 -28.39 -6.27
C LEU A 462 31.81 -29.08 -7.62
N SER A 463 30.85 -28.59 -8.43
CA SER A 463 30.62 -29.12 -9.78
C SER A 463 31.71 -28.70 -10.78
N GLY A 464 32.29 -27.51 -10.63
CA GLY A 464 33.39 -27.02 -11.46
C GLY A 464 34.70 -27.79 -11.25
N ASN A 465 34.98 -28.22 -10.02
CA ASN A 465 36.17 -29.02 -9.70
C ASN A 465 36.06 -30.51 -10.08
N SER A 466 34.87 -31.01 -10.44
CA SER A 466 34.69 -32.40 -10.89
C SER A 466 35.02 -32.66 -12.36
N VAL A 467 35.55 -31.68 -13.09
CA VAL A 467 36.06 -31.84 -14.47
C VAL A 467 37.56 -31.55 -14.51
N SER A 468 38.38 -32.41 -13.90
CA SER A 468 39.85 -32.45 -14.13
C SER A 468 40.51 -33.77 -13.68
N LEU A 469 39.78 -34.89 -13.69
CA LEU A 469 40.36 -36.21 -13.45
C LEU A 469 39.76 -37.26 -14.40
N SER A 470 39.79 -36.99 -15.71
CA SER A 470 40.02 -38.07 -16.68
C SER A 470 41.42 -37.85 -17.23
N GLY A 471 42.35 -38.63 -16.67
CA GLY A 471 43.77 -38.57 -17.03
C GLY A 471 43.97 -38.69 -18.53
N ASN A 472 44.74 -37.75 -19.05
CA ASN A 472 45.40 -37.87 -20.33
C ASN A 472 46.53 -38.91 -20.15
N SER A 473 46.19 -40.20 -20.11
CA SER A 473 47.14 -41.29 -20.30
C SER A 473 47.07 -41.70 -21.76
N ALA A 474 48.15 -41.39 -22.46
CA ALA A 474 48.40 -41.61 -23.86
C ALA A 474 48.02 -43.00 -24.37
N ILE A 475 47.38 -43.04 -25.55
CA ILE A 475 47.74 -44.01 -26.58
C ILE A 475 47.86 -43.25 -27.90
N ARG A 476 49.11 -43.00 -28.32
CA ARG A 476 49.46 -42.70 -29.70
C ARG A 476 49.31 -44.00 -30.48
N TYR A 477 48.43 -44.03 -31.48
CA TYR A 477 48.54 -45.02 -32.56
C TYR A 477 49.28 -44.36 -33.72
N SER A 478 50.44 -44.93 -34.04
CA SER A 478 51.16 -44.72 -35.29
C SER A 478 50.34 -45.30 -36.44
N GLU A 479 50.15 -44.52 -37.49
CA GLU A 479 49.75 -45.03 -38.81
C GLU A 479 50.87 -45.94 -39.32
N GLU A 480 50.58 -47.23 -39.47
CA GLU A 480 51.33 -48.10 -40.35
C GLU A 480 50.39 -49.07 -41.06
N GLN A 481 50.73 -49.26 -42.33
CA GLN A 481 49.95 -49.79 -43.44
C GLN A 481 50.07 -51.33 -43.47
N SER A 482 48.98 -52.06 -43.69
CA SER A 482 48.89 -53.22 -44.62
C SER A 482 47.62 -54.07 -44.41
N ASP A 483 46.86 -54.18 -45.49
CA ASP A 483 46.27 -55.36 -46.10
C ASP A 483 45.64 -56.47 -45.22
N GLY A 484 44.34 -56.69 -45.47
CA GLY A 484 43.87 -58.04 -45.78
C GLY A 484 42.89 -58.70 -44.79
N VAL A 485 41.71 -58.99 -45.35
CA VAL A 485 40.83 -60.13 -45.04
C VAL A 485 39.71 -59.91 -44.00
N THR A 486 38.53 -59.76 -44.61
CA THR A 486 37.14 -60.11 -44.23
C THR A 486 36.85 -60.93 -42.96
N ASN A 487 35.94 -60.36 -42.14
CA ASN A 487 34.96 -60.98 -41.22
C ASN A 487 34.10 -62.10 -41.87
N PRO A 488 33.26 -62.88 -41.15
CA PRO A 488 32.98 -62.91 -39.69
C PRO A 488 32.86 -64.33 -39.07
N GLU A 489 32.88 -64.45 -37.74
CA GLU A 489 32.05 -65.46 -37.04
C GLU A 489 31.66 -64.98 -35.63
N LEU A 490 30.36 -64.75 -35.46
CA LEU A 490 29.71 -64.37 -34.21
C LEU A 490 29.41 -65.65 -33.41
N THR A 491 30.01 -65.79 -32.24
CA THR A 491 29.53 -66.70 -31.19
C THR A 491 28.99 -65.92 -30.00
N ASN A 492 27.75 -66.26 -29.64
CA ASN A 492 26.96 -65.70 -28.55
C ASN A 492 27.60 -65.95 -27.18
N THR A 493 27.79 -64.89 -26.41
CA THR A 493 27.83 -64.95 -24.94
C THR A 493 27.13 -63.72 -24.35
N GLU A 494 25.91 -63.97 -23.90
CA GLU A 494 25.20 -63.37 -22.75
C GLU A 494 25.45 -61.89 -22.42
N LEU A 495 24.46 -61.06 -22.76
CA LEU A 495 24.27 -59.72 -22.19
C LEU A 495 23.86 -59.82 -20.71
N PRO A 496 24.61 -59.23 -19.77
CA PRO A 496 24.12 -59.03 -18.42
C PRO A 496 23.07 -57.91 -18.43
N ASN A 497 22.00 -58.13 -17.67
CA ASN A 497 20.86 -57.25 -17.48
C ASN A 497 21.25 -55.76 -17.39
N ASN A 498 20.55 -54.96 -18.19
CA ASN A 498 20.55 -53.51 -18.19
C ASN A 498 19.86 -52.98 -16.90
N GLU A 499 20.49 -53.16 -15.74
CA GLU A 499 20.20 -52.34 -14.58
C GLU A 499 20.92 -51.00 -14.77
N LEU A 500 20.18 -50.01 -15.27
CA LEU A 500 20.57 -48.60 -15.19
C LEU A 500 21.02 -48.32 -13.74
N PRO A 501 22.26 -47.86 -13.50
CA PRO A 501 22.71 -47.59 -12.16
C PRO A 501 21.78 -46.53 -11.56
N ASN A 502 21.05 -46.93 -10.51
CA ASN A 502 20.29 -46.04 -9.65
C ASN A 502 21.25 -44.97 -9.12
N TYR A 503 21.29 -43.83 -9.79
CA TYR A 503 21.98 -42.63 -9.34
C TYR A 503 21.23 -42.11 -8.11
N ARG A 504 21.47 -42.73 -6.95
CA ARG A 504 21.08 -42.17 -5.65
C ARG A 504 21.90 -40.90 -5.46
N VAL A 505 21.32 -39.79 -5.89
CA VAL A 505 21.80 -38.45 -5.56
C VAL A 505 21.71 -38.27 -4.05
N SER A 506 22.77 -38.65 -3.35
CA SER A 506 23.05 -38.22 -1.99
C SER A 506 23.40 -36.73 -2.04
N HIS A 507 22.40 -35.86 -1.93
CA HIS A 507 22.59 -34.41 -1.80
C HIS A 507 22.03 -33.91 -0.46
N SER A 508 22.80 -34.12 0.60
CA SER A 508 22.67 -33.31 1.82
C SER A 508 24.01 -32.64 2.12
N SER A 509 24.46 -31.75 1.24
CA SER A 509 25.40 -30.71 1.69
C SER A 509 24.72 -29.96 2.84
N PRO A 510 25.39 -29.80 4.00
CA PRO A 510 24.83 -29.09 5.14
C PRO A 510 24.44 -27.67 4.74
N TYR A 511 23.33 -27.18 5.30
CA TYR A 511 22.90 -25.79 5.09
C TYR A 511 24.03 -24.84 5.53
N PRO A 512 24.38 -23.80 4.75
CA PRO A 512 25.46 -22.87 5.09
C PRO A 512 25.03 -21.95 6.24
N PHE A 513 24.99 -22.51 7.43
CA PHE A 513 24.47 -21.88 8.64
C PHE A 513 25.26 -20.62 9.01
N TRP A 514 26.60 -20.67 8.95
CA TRP A 514 27.43 -19.53 9.35
C TRP A 514 27.27 -18.31 8.44
N PRO A 515 27.33 -18.41 7.10
CA PRO A 515 27.00 -17.29 6.23
C PRO A 515 25.59 -16.72 6.49
N ALA A 516 24.61 -17.60 6.70
CA ALA A 516 23.24 -17.19 7.02
C ALA A 516 23.13 -16.49 8.38
N ALA A 517 23.86 -16.94 9.40
CA ALA A 517 23.88 -16.32 10.73
C ALA A 517 24.61 -14.96 10.72
N VAL A 518 25.71 -14.84 9.98
CA VAL A 518 26.42 -13.56 9.79
C VAL A 518 25.53 -12.54 9.08
N ALA A 519 24.71 -12.96 8.10
CA ALA A 519 23.76 -12.09 7.42
C ALA A 519 22.77 -11.40 8.38
N ILE A 520 22.38 -12.08 9.46
CA ILE A 520 21.51 -11.50 10.50
C ILE A 520 22.21 -10.29 11.13
N LEU A 521 23.49 -10.43 11.50
CA LEU A 521 24.26 -9.33 12.10
C LEU A 521 24.42 -8.16 11.11
N PHE A 522 24.70 -8.46 9.84
CA PHE A 522 24.86 -7.44 8.80
C PHE A 522 23.58 -6.65 8.53
N LEU A 523 22.42 -7.30 8.58
CA LEU A 523 21.15 -6.64 8.31
C LEU A 523 20.55 -5.97 9.55
N LEU A 524 20.56 -6.65 10.70
CA LEU A 524 19.87 -6.17 11.91
C LEU A 524 20.71 -5.27 12.80
N ILE A 525 22.03 -5.40 12.81
CA ILE A 525 22.89 -4.73 13.79
C ILE A 525 23.83 -3.71 13.12
N LEU A 526 24.46 -4.07 12.01
CA LEU A 526 25.36 -3.16 11.30
C LEU A 526 24.58 -2.02 10.64
N GLY A 527 25.07 -0.80 10.82
CA GLY A 527 24.49 0.42 10.28
C GLY A 527 25.56 1.36 9.72
N ASN A 528 25.25 2.66 9.70
CA ASN A 528 26.18 3.69 9.25
C ASN A 528 27.34 3.92 10.25
N LEU A 529 28.37 4.67 9.82
CA LEU A 529 29.53 5.04 10.64
C LEU A 529 29.27 6.26 11.56
N GLY A 530 28.02 6.68 11.74
CA GLY A 530 27.64 7.85 12.52
C GLY A 530 28.10 7.78 13.98
N THR A 531 27.95 6.63 14.63
CA THR A 531 28.45 6.40 16.00
C THR A 531 29.97 6.46 16.06
N VAL A 532 30.67 5.91 15.05
CA VAL A 532 32.15 5.98 14.96
C VAL A 532 32.60 7.43 14.79
N ARG A 533 31.93 8.20 13.92
CA ARG A 533 32.17 9.64 13.74
C ARG A 533 31.95 10.40 15.05
N MET A 534 30.93 10.03 15.83
CA MET A 534 30.63 10.64 17.12
C MET A 534 31.75 10.37 18.14
N TYR A 535 32.25 9.13 18.25
CA TYR A 535 33.42 8.85 19.09
C TYR A 535 34.66 9.64 18.64
N TRP A 536 34.92 9.66 17.33
CA TRP A 536 36.04 10.39 16.74
C TRP A 536 36.01 11.88 17.07
N GLN A 537 34.87 12.54 16.88
CA GLN A 537 34.69 13.97 17.18
C GLN A 537 34.68 14.23 18.69
N GLY A 538 34.03 13.38 19.47
CA GLY A 538 33.89 13.56 20.91
C GLY A 538 35.23 13.53 21.63
N LEU A 539 36.16 12.68 21.20
CA LEU A 539 37.52 12.64 21.75
C LEU A 539 38.29 13.93 21.49
N GLN A 540 38.11 14.55 20.33
CA GLN A 540 38.78 15.80 19.98
C GLN A 540 38.20 16.99 20.74
N LEU A 541 36.88 17.00 20.94
CA LEU A 541 36.19 18.03 21.73
C LEU A 541 36.55 18.02 23.22
N LEU A 542 37.24 16.97 23.72
CA LEU A 542 37.86 16.98 25.05
C LEU A 542 39.13 17.84 25.10
N VAL A 543 39.72 18.15 23.95
CA VAL A 543 41.03 18.80 23.82
C VAL A 543 40.90 20.20 23.25
N VAL A 544 40.08 20.39 22.22
CA VAL A 544 39.92 21.63 21.46
C VAL A 544 38.45 22.04 21.31
N SER A 545 38.21 23.31 20.98
CA SER A 545 36.88 23.80 20.63
C SER A 545 36.40 23.26 19.28
N GLN A 546 35.09 23.37 19.01
CA GLN A 546 34.51 22.94 17.74
C GLN A 546 35.09 23.71 16.55
N GLU A 547 35.31 25.02 16.67
CA GLU A 547 35.89 25.86 15.61
C GLU A 547 37.32 25.44 15.27
N GLU A 548 38.15 25.16 16.28
CA GLU A 548 39.52 24.67 16.09
C GLU A 548 39.53 23.29 15.45
N MET A 549 38.60 22.42 15.84
CA MET A 549 38.45 21.09 15.25
C MET A 549 38.11 21.21 13.76
N GLU A 550 37.14 22.03 13.38
CA GLU A 550 36.71 22.20 11.98
C GLU A 550 37.81 22.79 11.08
N ALA A 551 38.69 23.62 11.62
CA ALA A 551 39.84 24.18 10.90
C ALA A 551 41.08 23.26 10.88
N GLY A 552 41.03 22.12 11.55
CA GLY A 552 42.17 21.22 11.75
C GLY A 552 42.64 20.48 10.50
N THR A 553 43.93 20.20 10.44
CA THR A 553 44.51 19.27 9.46
C THR A 553 44.37 17.82 9.92
N PHE A 554 44.45 16.87 8.99
CA PHE A 554 44.36 15.43 9.32
C PHE A 554 45.34 14.98 10.41
N GLY A 555 46.58 15.48 10.40
CA GLY A 555 47.57 15.16 11.43
C GLY A 555 47.20 15.72 12.81
N GLN A 556 46.62 16.92 12.87
CA GLN A 556 46.13 17.51 14.11
C GLN A 556 44.94 16.72 14.68
N HIS A 557 44.00 16.31 13.83
CA HIS A 557 42.89 15.45 14.25
C HIS A 557 43.37 14.15 14.93
N LEU A 558 44.37 13.48 14.35
CA LEU A 558 44.98 12.28 14.96
C LEU A 558 45.62 12.58 16.32
N ALA A 559 46.35 13.68 16.44
CA ALA A 559 46.97 14.09 17.70
C ALA A 559 45.92 14.40 18.78
N TRP A 560 44.86 15.13 18.46
CA TRP A 560 43.77 15.46 19.38
C TRP A 560 42.99 14.23 19.83
N VAL A 561 42.75 13.26 18.94
CA VAL A 561 42.15 11.98 19.32
C VAL A 561 43.04 11.23 20.32
N GLY A 562 44.35 11.16 20.06
CA GLY A 562 45.31 10.51 20.97
C GLY A 562 45.33 11.17 22.35
N GLU A 563 45.36 12.50 22.40
CA GLU A 563 45.31 13.26 23.65
C GLU A 563 43.94 13.14 24.35
N GLY A 564 42.84 13.09 23.61
CA GLY A 564 41.50 12.84 24.16
C GLY A 564 41.39 11.47 24.84
N ILE A 565 41.96 10.43 24.22
CA ILE A 565 42.07 9.09 24.84
C ILE A 565 42.93 9.15 26.10
N ASN A 566 44.08 9.82 26.04
CA ASN A 566 44.95 10.00 27.20
C ASN A 566 44.20 10.67 28.38
N ARG A 567 43.41 11.72 28.11
CA ARG A 567 42.55 12.37 29.12
C ARG A 567 41.50 11.42 29.69
N MET A 568 40.81 10.64 28.85
CA MET A 568 39.83 9.65 29.33
C MET A 568 40.44 8.57 30.23
N VAL A 569 41.68 8.15 29.95
CA VAL A 569 42.36 7.11 30.73
C VAL A 569 42.99 7.66 32.02
N THR A 570 43.57 8.85 31.96
CA THR A 570 44.30 9.46 33.08
C THR A 570 43.40 10.24 34.04
N GLN A 571 42.21 10.67 33.59
CA GLN A 571 41.27 11.49 34.36
C GLN A 571 39.93 10.76 34.49
N PRO A 572 39.61 10.17 35.66
CA PRO A 572 38.44 9.28 35.84
C PRO A 572 37.08 9.94 35.58
N ASP A 573 36.97 11.26 35.74
CA ASP A 573 35.70 12.00 35.60
C ASP A 573 35.47 12.53 34.18
N THR A 574 36.43 12.33 33.27
CA THR A 574 36.31 12.81 31.89
C THR A 574 35.31 11.97 31.12
N LYS A 575 34.22 12.61 30.68
CA LYS A 575 33.17 12.01 29.85
C LYS A 575 33.13 12.71 28.50
N LEU A 576 32.73 11.97 27.46
CA LEU A 576 32.47 12.58 26.15
C LEU A 576 31.43 13.70 26.29
N PRO A 577 31.56 14.80 25.53
CA PRO A 577 30.71 15.99 25.65
C PRO A 577 29.35 15.76 24.95
N TYR A 578 28.68 14.67 25.30
CA TYR A 578 27.42 14.25 24.71
C TYR A 578 26.39 13.95 25.79
N SER A 579 25.19 14.49 25.58
CA SER A 579 24.00 14.14 26.33
C SER A 579 23.53 12.73 25.95
N VAL A 580 22.66 12.11 26.76
CA VAL A 580 22.07 10.81 26.43
C VAL A 580 21.30 10.87 25.10
N SER A 581 20.66 12.01 24.79
CA SER A 581 19.95 12.23 23.52
C SER A 581 20.84 12.29 22.30
N ASP A 582 22.11 12.67 22.44
CA ASP A 582 23.02 12.74 21.31
C ASP A 582 23.35 11.36 20.74
N TRP A 583 23.34 10.32 21.60
CA TRP A 583 23.51 8.92 21.18
C TRP A 583 22.37 8.43 20.30
N TYR A 584 21.22 9.10 20.35
CA TYR A 584 20.08 8.85 19.48
C TYR A 584 20.18 9.70 18.20
N TRP A 585 20.28 11.02 18.34
CA TRP A 585 20.12 11.93 17.21
C TRP A 585 21.36 12.05 16.34
N LYS A 586 22.58 12.05 16.88
CA LYS A 586 23.77 12.29 16.05
C LYS A 586 24.08 11.15 15.06
N PRO A 587 23.97 9.86 15.42
CA PRO A 587 24.17 8.77 14.46
C PRO A 587 23.07 8.67 13.39
N SER A 588 21.85 9.12 13.70
CA SER A 588 20.74 9.19 12.75
C SER A 588 20.75 10.45 11.88
N ARG A 589 21.79 11.29 11.97
CA ARG A 589 22.05 12.45 11.10
C ARG A 589 23.36 12.26 10.34
N ALA A 590 23.51 11.10 9.70
CA ALA A 590 24.71 10.79 8.92
C ALA A 590 24.85 11.72 7.71
N ILE A 591 23.72 12.05 7.08
CA ILE A 591 23.61 13.00 5.98
C ILE A 591 23.20 14.36 6.55
N GLN A 592 24.09 15.33 6.45
CA GLN A 592 23.85 16.73 6.84
C GLN A 592 23.86 17.59 5.58
N PRO A 593 22.71 18.09 5.09
CA PRO A 593 22.67 19.13 4.09
C PRO A 593 22.73 20.51 4.75
N GLU A 594 23.12 21.51 3.96
CA GLU A 594 23.23 22.92 4.36
C GLU A 594 21.91 23.52 4.88
N ALA A 595 20.77 22.83 4.73
CA ALA A 595 19.44 23.31 5.11
C ALA A 595 18.54 22.30 5.88
N GLY A 596 19.02 21.11 6.29
CA GLY A 596 18.13 20.01 6.71
C GLY A 596 18.51 19.20 7.96
N ASN A 597 17.49 18.53 8.52
CA ASN A 597 17.51 17.64 9.69
C ASN A 597 17.11 16.19 9.30
N GLU A 598 17.59 15.68 8.16
CA GLU A 598 17.20 14.40 7.56
C GLU A 598 17.56 13.21 8.45
N ILE A 599 16.60 12.32 8.67
CA ILE A 599 16.79 11.12 9.48
C ILE A 599 17.32 9.99 8.62
N THR A 600 18.53 9.53 8.92
CA THR A 600 19.13 8.35 8.32
C THR A 600 18.97 7.16 9.25
N GLU A 601 17.87 6.44 9.09
CA GLU A 601 17.58 5.24 9.89
C GLU A 601 18.30 4.00 9.36
N PHE A 602 18.61 3.08 10.27
CA PHE A 602 19.13 1.75 9.98
C PHE A 602 18.36 0.75 10.83
N PRO A 603 18.25 -0.54 10.45
CA PRO A 603 17.30 -1.44 11.08
C PRO A 603 17.39 -1.49 12.62
N PHE A 604 18.60 -1.61 13.17
CA PHE A 604 18.77 -1.64 14.63
C PHE A 604 18.26 -0.38 15.34
N PHE A 605 18.46 0.80 14.73
CA PHE A 605 17.96 2.06 15.27
C PHE A 605 16.45 1.98 15.47
N THR A 606 15.73 1.62 14.42
CA THR A 606 14.26 1.59 14.44
C THR A 606 13.72 0.58 15.48
N PHE A 607 14.34 -0.59 15.63
CA PHE A 607 13.97 -1.56 16.68
C PHE A 607 14.31 -1.08 18.10
N LEU A 608 15.51 -0.54 18.31
CA LEU A 608 15.96 -0.04 19.62
C LEU A 608 15.02 1.05 20.15
N TYR A 609 14.58 1.93 19.25
CA TYR A 609 13.69 3.04 19.61
C TYR A 609 12.22 2.71 19.44
N ALA A 610 11.85 1.49 19.02
CA ALA A 610 10.46 1.06 18.89
C ALA A 610 9.59 1.93 17.98
N ASP A 611 10.20 2.39 16.91
CA ASP A 611 9.55 3.13 15.85
C ASP A 611 8.85 2.11 14.92
N LEU A 612 7.54 1.91 15.10
CA LEU A 612 6.80 0.87 14.36
C LEU A 612 6.33 1.44 13.01
N HIS A 613 7.22 2.19 12.38
CA HIS A 613 6.92 2.92 11.18
C HIS A 613 6.82 1.97 9.98
N ALA A 614 6.22 2.50 8.92
CA ALA A 614 5.91 1.77 7.70
C ALA A 614 7.10 1.04 7.07
N HIS A 615 8.27 1.69 7.00
CA HIS A 615 9.46 1.06 6.43
C HIS A 615 9.94 -0.13 7.26
N LEU A 616 9.80 -0.10 8.59
CA LEU A 616 10.17 -1.23 9.46
C LEU A 616 9.25 -2.43 9.24
N ILE A 617 7.94 -2.19 9.18
CA ILE A 617 6.97 -3.28 8.95
C ILE A 617 7.12 -3.86 7.54
N ALA A 618 7.60 -3.07 6.57
CA ALA A 618 7.88 -3.52 5.22
C ALA A 618 9.11 -4.46 5.13
N LEU A 619 10.11 -4.34 6.03
CA LEU A 619 11.37 -5.13 5.95
C LEU A 619 11.18 -6.65 5.84
N PRO A 620 10.33 -7.33 6.63
CA PRO A 620 10.08 -8.76 6.43
C PRO A 620 9.48 -9.06 5.05
N VAL A 621 8.60 -8.20 4.55
CA VAL A 621 7.94 -8.37 3.25
C VAL A 621 8.93 -8.22 2.12
N THR A 622 9.84 -7.24 2.19
CA THR A 622 10.91 -7.07 1.19
C THR A 622 11.82 -8.29 1.13
N LEU A 623 12.18 -8.87 2.29
CA LEU A 623 12.94 -10.12 2.37
C LEU A 623 12.19 -11.33 1.79
N LEU A 624 10.87 -11.39 1.97
CA LEU A 624 10.03 -12.41 1.32
C LEU A 624 10.07 -12.25 -0.21
N VAL A 625 9.99 -11.01 -0.74
CA VAL A 625 10.10 -10.75 -2.18
C VAL A 625 11.50 -11.13 -2.70
N MET A 626 12.56 -10.80 -1.97
CA MET A 626 13.93 -11.17 -2.36
C MET A 626 14.14 -12.69 -2.37
N ALA A 627 13.65 -13.40 -1.35
CA ALA A 627 13.73 -14.85 -1.31
C ALA A 627 12.89 -15.50 -2.41
N TRP A 628 11.72 -14.93 -2.73
CA TRP A 628 10.91 -15.34 -3.86
C TRP A 628 11.64 -15.14 -5.20
N ALA A 629 12.29 -13.98 -5.39
CA ALA A 629 13.08 -13.68 -6.58
C ALA A 629 14.25 -14.67 -6.73
N LEU A 630 14.94 -14.97 -5.63
CA LEU A 630 15.98 -16.00 -5.60
C LEU A 630 15.42 -17.38 -5.94
N ALA A 631 14.23 -17.73 -5.43
CA ALA A 631 13.56 -18.99 -5.75
C ALA A 631 13.23 -19.10 -7.25
N ALA A 632 12.80 -18.00 -7.88
CA ALA A 632 12.52 -17.95 -9.31
C ALA A 632 13.79 -18.16 -10.15
N ILE A 633 14.91 -17.55 -9.73
CA ILE A 633 16.22 -17.71 -10.38
C ILE A 633 16.75 -19.13 -10.22
N LEU A 634 16.82 -19.64 -8.98
CA LEU A 634 17.37 -20.97 -8.69
C LEU A 634 16.48 -22.12 -9.19
N GLY A 635 15.18 -21.88 -9.29
CA GLY A 635 14.22 -22.86 -9.77
C GLY A 635 14.34 -23.16 -11.26
N VAL A 636 14.79 -22.21 -12.09
CA VAL A 636 14.95 -22.35 -13.56
C VAL A 636 13.69 -22.98 -14.21
N GLY A 637 12.50 -22.48 -13.86
CA GLY A 637 11.23 -23.00 -14.38
C GLY A 637 10.79 -24.37 -13.85
N ARG A 638 11.50 -24.97 -12.88
CA ARG A 638 11.14 -26.25 -12.25
C ARG A 638 10.08 -26.04 -11.17
N TRP A 639 8.82 -25.94 -11.60
CA TRP A 639 7.65 -25.84 -10.73
C TRP A 639 7.10 -27.24 -10.40
N GLY A 640 6.61 -27.43 -9.18
CA GLY A 640 5.99 -28.67 -8.71
C GLY A 640 6.85 -29.54 -7.79
N LEU A 641 6.32 -30.71 -7.45
CA LEU A 641 7.02 -31.71 -6.65
C LEU A 641 8.10 -32.43 -7.48
N PRO A 642 9.09 -33.08 -6.84
CA PRO A 642 10.17 -33.78 -7.55
C PRO A 642 9.68 -34.87 -8.51
N ASP A 643 8.51 -35.46 -8.24
CA ASP A 643 7.85 -36.47 -9.07
C ASP A 643 7.01 -35.87 -10.23
N GLY A 644 7.04 -34.55 -10.40
CA GLY A 644 6.33 -33.83 -11.45
C GLY A 644 4.85 -33.59 -11.15
N ARG A 645 4.33 -33.95 -9.98
CA ARG A 645 2.96 -33.58 -9.58
C ARG A 645 2.85 -32.09 -9.21
N LEU A 646 1.64 -31.54 -9.30
CA LEU A 646 1.29 -30.18 -8.87
C LEU A 646 2.09 -29.03 -9.55
N LYS A 647 2.62 -29.21 -10.76
CA LYS A 647 3.41 -28.17 -11.45
C LYS A 647 2.63 -26.86 -11.61
N THR A 648 1.42 -26.93 -12.17
CA THR A 648 0.57 -25.76 -12.40
C THR A 648 0.16 -25.08 -11.09
N VAL A 649 -0.17 -25.89 -10.07
CA VAL A 649 -0.53 -25.39 -8.73
C VAL A 649 0.66 -24.68 -8.08
N SER A 650 1.86 -25.27 -8.17
CA SER A 650 3.11 -24.69 -7.65
C SER A 650 3.44 -23.37 -8.36
N LEU A 651 3.34 -23.30 -9.68
CA LEU A 651 3.55 -22.06 -10.43
C LEU A 651 2.50 -20.99 -10.06
N ALA A 652 1.22 -21.36 -9.98
CA ALA A 652 0.16 -20.44 -9.60
C ALA A 652 0.35 -19.90 -8.18
N LEU A 653 0.69 -20.76 -7.21
CA LEU A 653 1.01 -20.37 -5.85
C LEU A 653 2.27 -19.50 -5.77
N ALA A 654 3.28 -19.80 -6.57
CA ALA A 654 4.48 -18.97 -6.66
C ALA A 654 4.14 -17.57 -7.17
N LEU A 655 3.44 -17.46 -8.30
CA LEU A 655 3.03 -16.16 -8.86
C LEU A 655 2.13 -15.40 -7.89
N LEU A 656 1.18 -16.08 -7.24
CA LEU A 656 0.29 -15.46 -6.26
C LEU A 656 1.05 -14.95 -5.03
N LEU A 657 1.97 -15.75 -4.47
CA LEU A 657 2.80 -15.35 -3.32
C LEU A 657 3.69 -14.15 -3.68
N GLY A 658 4.32 -14.18 -4.85
CA GLY A 658 5.15 -13.07 -5.35
C GLY A 658 4.33 -11.81 -5.57
N ALA A 659 3.14 -11.93 -6.18
CA ALA A 659 2.23 -10.82 -6.41
C ALA A 659 1.69 -10.23 -5.11
N LEU A 660 1.30 -11.06 -4.15
CA LEU A 660 0.86 -10.61 -2.82
C LEU A 660 1.99 -9.89 -2.07
N ALA A 661 3.19 -10.47 -2.02
CA ALA A 661 4.31 -9.88 -1.30
C ALA A 661 4.80 -8.57 -1.95
N ALA A 662 5.01 -8.55 -3.27
CA ALA A 662 5.43 -7.33 -3.97
C ALA A 662 4.33 -6.26 -4.00
N GLY A 663 3.07 -6.67 -4.13
CA GLY A 663 1.91 -5.79 -4.08
C GLY A 663 1.70 -5.18 -2.69
N ALA A 664 1.93 -5.94 -1.62
CA ALA A 664 1.79 -5.50 -0.22
C ALA A 664 2.66 -4.28 0.11
N LEU A 665 3.78 -4.10 -0.60
CA LEU A 665 4.65 -2.95 -0.43
C LEU A 665 3.97 -1.64 -0.87
N ARG A 666 3.00 -1.67 -1.80
CA ARG A 666 2.28 -0.46 -2.22
C ARG A 666 1.56 0.23 -1.06
N PRO A 667 0.66 -0.45 -0.32
CA PRO A 667 -0.02 0.16 0.80
C PRO A 667 0.74 0.07 2.14
N ALA A 668 1.90 -0.60 2.19
CA ALA A 668 2.74 -0.69 3.39
C ALA A 668 3.91 0.30 3.39
N ASN A 669 4.56 0.54 2.25
CA ASN A 669 5.59 1.54 2.03
C ASN A 669 5.75 1.80 0.52
N THR A 670 4.97 2.75 -0.01
CA THR A 670 4.68 2.93 -1.45
C THR A 670 5.89 2.82 -2.38
N TRP A 671 7.02 3.41 -2.01
CA TRP A 671 8.21 3.49 -2.87
C TRP A 671 9.00 2.17 -2.95
N ASP A 672 8.84 1.28 -1.97
CA ASP A 672 9.46 -0.05 -2.00
C ASP A 672 8.86 -0.89 -3.14
N GLN A 673 7.58 -0.70 -3.47
CA GLN A 673 6.92 -1.50 -4.51
C GLN A 673 7.68 -1.42 -5.84
N TYR A 674 8.07 -0.24 -6.30
CA TYR A 674 8.71 -0.08 -7.61
C TYR A 674 10.06 -0.81 -7.67
N THR A 675 10.86 -0.69 -6.62
CA THR A 675 12.17 -1.35 -6.52
C THR A 675 12.02 -2.87 -6.49
N TYR A 676 11.22 -3.39 -5.56
CA TYR A 676 11.13 -4.84 -5.34
C TYR A 676 10.27 -5.55 -6.39
N LEU A 677 9.25 -4.91 -6.97
CA LEU A 677 8.49 -5.49 -8.09
C LEU A 677 9.35 -5.56 -9.35
N THR A 678 10.16 -4.53 -9.63
CA THR A 678 11.09 -4.56 -10.76
C THR A 678 12.12 -5.67 -10.58
N LEU A 679 12.72 -5.78 -9.39
CA LEU A 679 13.65 -6.86 -9.07
C LEU A 679 12.99 -8.25 -9.24
N ALA A 680 11.78 -8.44 -8.72
CA ALA A 680 11.02 -9.68 -8.84
C ALA A 680 10.69 -10.02 -10.30
N ALA A 681 10.28 -9.03 -11.09
CA ALA A 681 9.98 -9.19 -12.52
C ALA A 681 11.23 -9.58 -13.31
N LEU A 682 12.37 -8.93 -13.07
CA LEU A 682 13.64 -9.27 -13.70
C LEU A 682 14.13 -10.66 -13.31
N ALA A 683 14.02 -11.03 -12.03
CA ALA A 683 14.39 -12.34 -11.53
C ALA A 683 13.53 -13.45 -12.16
N LEU A 684 12.21 -13.25 -12.24
CA LEU A 684 11.29 -14.17 -12.90
C LEU A 684 11.59 -14.27 -14.41
N ALA A 685 11.81 -13.13 -15.07
CA ALA A 685 12.15 -13.09 -16.49
C ALA A 685 13.43 -13.87 -16.77
N TYR A 686 14.47 -13.65 -15.96
CA TYR A 686 15.74 -14.37 -16.06
C TYR A 686 15.54 -15.88 -15.85
N GLY A 687 14.86 -16.27 -14.76
CA GLY A 687 14.60 -17.67 -14.43
C GLY A 687 13.82 -18.42 -15.51
N GLN A 688 12.86 -17.77 -16.18
CA GLN A 688 12.07 -18.34 -17.28
C GLN A 688 12.78 -18.27 -18.64
N TYR A 689 13.72 -17.34 -18.81
CA TYR A 689 14.49 -17.21 -20.04
C TYR A 689 15.57 -18.29 -20.17
N GLN A 690 16.10 -18.80 -19.06
CA GLN A 690 17.13 -19.85 -19.06
C GLN A 690 16.63 -21.12 -19.77
N PRO A 691 17.42 -21.72 -20.69
CA PRO A 691 16.97 -22.86 -21.48
C PRO A 691 16.77 -24.10 -20.59
N GLY A 692 15.54 -24.60 -20.53
CA GLY A 692 15.24 -25.93 -20.00
C GLY A 692 15.76 -27.04 -20.93
N PRO A 693 15.65 -28.33 -20.51
CA PRO A 693 15.97 -29.45 -21.38
C PRO A 693 14.99 -29.47 -22.57
N GLY A 694 15.48 -29.00 -23.73
CA GLY A 694 14.73 -28.79 -24.97
C GLY A 694 14.69 -27.31 -25.34
N ALA A 695 15.36 -26.91 -26.43
CA ALA A 695 15.33 -25.54 -26.92
C ALA A 695 13.96 -25.21 -27.53
N TRP A 696 13.22 -24.30 -26.90
CA TRP A 696 11.95 -23.81 -27.46
C TRP A 696 12.24 -22.82 -28.60
N PRO A 697 11.41 -22.76 -29.66
CA PRO A 697 11.51 -21.71 -30.67
C PRO A 697 11.47 -20.31 -30.02
N LEU A 698 12.19 -19.34 -30.60
CA LEU A 698 12.38 -18.00 -30.03
C LEU A 698 11.08 -17.32 -29.57
N ARG A 699 10.01 -17.42 -30.38
CA ARG A 699 8.67 -16.87 -30.08
C ARG A 699 8.05 -17.46 -28.81
N ARG A 700 8.23 -18.77 -28.62
CA ARG A 700 7.70 -19.53 -27.49
C ARG A 700 8.47 -19.22 -26.20
N ARG A 701 9.77 -18.90 -26.32
CA ARG A 701 10.62 -18.43 -25.21
C ARG A 701 10.18 -17.08 -24.66
N TRP A 702 9.84 -16.12 -25.53
CA TRP A 702 9.32 -14.81 -25.10
C TRP A 702 7.95 -14.92 -24.42
N LEU A 703 7.05 -15.79 -24.90
CA LEU A 703 5.76 -16.02 -24.23
C LEU A 703 5.92 -16.59 -22.81
N ASN A 704 6.87 -17.51 -22.61
CA ASN A 704 7.18 -18.08 -21.30
C ASN A 704 7.77 -17.06 -20.31
N VAL A 705 8.28 -15.93 -20.80
CA VAL A 705 8.78 -14.81 -19.98
C VAL A 705 7.68 -13.77 -19.77
N LEU A 706 7.11 -13.26 -20.86
CA LEU A 706 6.17 -12.13 -20.83
C LEU A 706 4.86 -12.47 -20.12
N VAL A 707 4.34 -13.70 -20.27
CA VAL A 707 3.06 -14.07 -19.63
C VAL A 707 3.19 -14.15 -18.11
N PRO A 708 4.14 -14.90 -17.52
CA PRO A 708 4.30 -14.93 -16.06
C PRO A 708 4.66 -13.57 -15.46
N VAL A 709 5.52 -12.78 -16.12
CA VAL A 709 5.88 -11.44 -15.67
C VAL A 709 4.67 -10.50 -15.75
N GLY A 710 3.91 -10.55 -16.83
CA GLY A 710 2.67 -9.79 -16.99
C GLY A 710 1.64 -10.15 -15.92
N ILE A 711 1.47 -11.45 -15.62
CA ILE A 711 0.60 -11.92 -14.52
C ILE A 711 1.09 -11.39 -13.17
N LEU A 712 2.39 -11.48 -12.88
CA LEU A 712 2.97 -10.99 -11.62
C LEU A 712 2.68 -9.50 -11.42
N VAL A 713 2.98 -8.67 -12.42
CA VAL A 713 2.79 -7.21 -12.37
C VAL A 713 1.31 -6.85 -12.31
N PHE A 714 0.49 -7.52 -13.12
CA PHE A 714 -0.95 -7.28 -13.11
C PHE A 714 -1.55 -7.61 -11.74
N LEU A 715 -1.27 -8.80 -11.20
CA LEU A 715 -1.80 -9.21 -9.91
C LEU A 715 -1.26 -8.34 -8.76
N SER A 716 0.02 -7.96 -8.76
CA SER A 716 0.58 -7.13 -7.68
C SER A 716 -0.09 -5.75 -7.58
N ILE A 717 -0.59 -5.22 -8.69
CA ILE A 717 -1.37 -3.97 -8.73
C ILE A 717 -2.83 -4.25 -8.37
N GLN A 718 -3.47 -5.21 -9.05
CA GLN A 718 -4.92 -5.41 -8.93
C GLN A 718 -5.36 -5.93 -7.56
N LEU A 719 -4.54 -6.78 -6.90
CA LEU A 719 -4.87 -7.31 -5.57
C LEU A 719 -4.99 -6.19 -4.52
N TYR A 720 -4.32 -5.06 -4.73
CA TYR A 720 -4.30 -3.90 -3.83
C TYR A 720 -5.01 -2.67 -4.37
N ALA A 721 -5.71 -2.78 -5.51
CA ALA A 721 -6.47 -1.70 -6.12
C ALA A 721 -7.48 -0.99 -5.16
N PRO A 722 -8.11 -1.68 -4.18
CA PRO A 722 -8.93 -0.98 -3.19
C PRO A 722 -8.17 0.11 -2.41
N PHE A 723 -6.88 -0.08 -2.11
CA PHE A 723 -6.07 0.96 -1.46
C PHE A 723 -5.94 2.19 -2.36
N ASP A 724 -5.54 2.00 -3.63
CA ASP A 724 -5.34 3.11 -4.58
C ASP A 724 -6.65 3.86 -4.87
N ARG A 725 -7.83 3.26 -4.67
CA ARG A 725 -9.11 3.96 -4.78
C ARG A 725 -9.32 4.99 -3.67
N TRP A 726 -8.86 4.71 -2.45
CA TRP A 726 -9.02 5.61 -1.30
C TRP A 726 -7.81 6.53 -1.07
N PHE A 727 -6.62 6.15 -1.52
CA PHE A 727 -5.40 6.91 -1.28
C PHE A 727 -5.32 8.18 -2.16
N ALA A 728 -5.23 9.37 -1.55
CA ALA A 728 -5.07 10.65 -2.21
C ALA A 728 -3.59 11.06 -2.27
N GLN A 729 -3.07 11.30 -3.48
CA GLN A 729 -1.67 11.63 -3.71
C GLN A 729 -1.42 13.14 -3.54
N GLY A 730 -0.50 13.50 -2.63
CA GLY A 730 -0.03 14.88 -2.46
C GLY A 730 0.96 15.34 -3.54
N TYR A 731 1.75 14.42 -4.09
CA TYR A 731 2.75 14.69 -5.14
C TYR A 731 2.32 14.04 -6.45
N ASN A 732 2.19 14.84 -7.51
CA ASN A 732 1.62 14.42 -8.79
C ASN A 732 2.55 14.72 -9.99
N SER A 733 3.80 15.15 -9.75
CA SER A 733 4.81 15.42 -10.77
C SER A 733 6.14 14.76 -10.41
N LEU A 734 6.93 14.48 -11.45
CA LEU A 734 8.34 14.10 -11.32
C LEU A 734 9.17 15.28 -11.82
N GLU A 735 10.11 15.73 -11.00
CA GLU A 735 10.97 16.87 -11.30
C GLU A 735 12.43 16.48 -11.02
N VAL A 736 13.35 17.07 -11.78
CA VAL A 736 14.79 16.87 -11.56
C VAL A 736 15.20 17.66 -10.32
N TRP A 737 15.85 17.00 -9.36
CA TRP A 737 16.30 17.63 -8.11
C TRP A 737 17.29 18.77 -8.37
N GLN A 738 16.94 19.99 -7.94
CA GLN A 738 17.77 21.20 -8.05
C GLN A 738 18.30 21.68 -6.69
N GLY A 739 18.00 20.98 -5.60
CA GLY A 739 18.40 21.36 -4.24
C GLY A 739 19.82 20.90 -3.87
N ALA A 740 20.17 21.06 -2.58
CA ALA A 740 21.43 20.58 -2.03
C ALA A 740 21.62 19.07 -2.28
N ARG A 741 22.87 18.66 -2.54
CA ARG A 741 23.25 17.26 -2.77
C ARG A 741 24.02 16.72 -1.58
N THR A 742 24.04 15.40 -1.43
CA THR A 742 24.80 14.75 -0.35
C THR A 742 26.29 14.86 -0.64
N GLY A 743 27.04 15.57 0.20
CA GLY A 743 28.50 15.66 0.08
C GLY A 743 29.20 14.31 0.30
N LEU A 744 30.36 14.13 -0.33
CA LEU A 744 31.14 12.89 -0.25
C LEU A 744 31.44 12.41 1.19
N PRO A 745 31.81 13.27 2.16
CA PRO A 745 32.05 12.83 3.54
C PRO A 745 30.80 12.21 4.18
N SER A 746 29.64 12.86 4.03
CA SER A 746 28.35 12.36 4.52
C SER A 746 27.97 11.04 3.87
N TYR A 747 28.19 10.92 2.55
CA TYR A 747 27.96 9.68 1.81
C TYR A 747 28.83 8.53 2.33
N LEU A 748 30.12 8.78 2.58
CA LEU A 748 31.05 7.78 3.13
C LEU A 748 30.77 7.45 4.59
N VAL A 749 30.27 8.39 5.40
CA VAL A 749 29.78 8.07 6.75
C VAL A 749 28.58 7.15 6.68
N HIS A 750 27.67 7.36 5.74
CA HIS A 750 26.47 6.54 5.61
C HIS A 750 26.76 5.14 5.01
N TRP A 751 27.47 5.08 3.88
CA TRP A 751 27.68 3.86 3.09
C TRP A 751 29.09 3.26 3.17
N GLY A 752 30.06 3.95 3.75
CA GLY A 752 31.49 3.63 3.60
C GLY A 752 31.88 2.23 4.06
N LEU A 753 31.30 1.72 5.15
CA LEU A 753 31.54 0.34 5.60
C LEU A 753 31.10 -0.68 4.55
N PHE A 754 29.90 -0.53 4.02
CA PHE A 754 29.34 -1.44 3.02
C PHE A 754 30.09 -1.34 1.70
N LEU A 755 30.43 -0.12 1.28
CA LEU A 755 31.24 0.11 0.08
C LEU A 755 32.63 -0.51 0.22
N PHE A 756 33.29 -0.37 1.37
CA PHE A 756 34.57 -1.00 1.63
C PHE A 756 34.50 -2.53 1.51
N VAL A 757 33.49 -3.16 2.13
CA VAL A 757 33.32 -4.62 2.04
C VAL A 757 33.07 -5.06 0.59
N ILE A 758 32.21 -4.36 -0.13
CA ILE A 758 31.89 -4.67 -1.54
C ILE A 758 33.11 -4.46 -2.44
N THR A 759 33.83 -3.35 -2.30
CA THR A 759 34.98 -3.04 -3.15
C THR A 759 36.18 -3.91 -2.84
N ALA A 760 36.43 -4.22 -1.55
CA ALA A 760 37.47 -5.17 -1.17
C ALA A 760 37.18 -6.57 -1.72
N TRP A 761 35.94 -7.04 -1.62
CA TRP A 761 35.53 -8.31 -2.20
C TRP A 761 35.64 -8.31 -3.74
N LEU A 762 35.18 -7.25 -4.41
CA LEU A 762 35.30 -7.12 -5.87
C LEU A 762 36.77 -7.09 -6.31
N PHE A 763 37.65 -6.44 -5.54
CA PHE A 763 39.07 -6.41 -5.82
C PHE A 763 39.67 -7.82 -5.72
N ASP A 764 39.40 -8.54 -4.64
CA ASP A 764 39.84 -9.92 -4.41
C ASP A 764 39.35 -10.86 -5.53
N GLU A 765 38.05 -10.82 -5.85
CA GLU A 765 37.46 -11.61 -6.93
C GLU A 765 38.05 -11.25 -8.30
N THR A 766 38.41 -9.97 -8.52
CA THR A 766 39.07 -9.54 -9.75
C THR A 766 40.48 -10.09 -9.84
N VAL A 767 41.24 -10.11 -8.74
CA VAL A 767 42.57 -10.72 -8.67
C VAL A 767 42.48 -12.22 -8.97
N ASP A 768 41.60 -12.94 -8.27
CA ASP A 768 41.37 -14.37 -8.50
C ASP A 768 40.93 -14.66 -9.94
N TRP A 769 40.05 -13.82 -10.49
CA TRP A 769 39.61 -13.95 -11.88
C TRP A 769 40.75 -13.72 -12.88
N MET A 770 41.60 -12.70 -12.65
CA MET A 770 42.76 -12.43 -13.50
C MET A 770 43.79 -13.57 -13.45
N ASP A 771 43.99 -14.18 -12.28
CA ASP A 771 44.90 -15.31 -12.11
C ASP A 771 44.36 -16.60 -12.74
N ALA A 772 43.05 -16.85 -12.64
CA ALA A 772 42.41 -18.05 -13.15
C ALA A 772 42.03 -17.99 -14.64
N THR A 773 41.95 -16.80 -15.25
CA THR A 773 41.47 -16.63 -16.64
C THR A 773 42.63 -16.69 -17.64
N PRO A 774 42.68 -17.71 -18.53
CA PRO A 774 43.72 -17.77 -19.55
C PRO A 774 43.61 -16.60 -20.53
N LEU A 775 44.74 -16.05 -20.96
CA LEU A 775 44.80 -14.93 -21.91
C LEU A 775 43.98 -15.17 -23.19
N ALA A 776 43.84 -16.44 -23.61
CA ALA A 776 43.03 -16.85 -24.75
C ALA A 776 41.51 -16.63 -24.57
N ALA A 777 41.00 -16.71 -23.33
CA ALA A 777 39.61 -16.39 -23.02
C ALA A 777 39.37 -14.88 -23.00
N ALA A 778 40.31 -14.10 -22.46
CA ALA A 778 40.26 -12.65 -22.46
C ALA A 778 40.30 -12.05 -23.88
N ARG A 779 41.07 -12.64 -24.80
CA ARG A 779 41.12 -12.21 -26.22
C ARG A 779 39.77 -12.28 -26.95
N LYS A 780 38.79 -13.05 -26.45
CA LYS A 780 37.42 -13.04 -27.01
C LYS A 780 36.69 -11.72 -26.77
N LEU A 781 37.15 -10.91 -25.81
CA LEU A 781 36.59 -9.61 -25.47
C LEU A 781 37.24 -8.46 -26.26
N ASP A 782 38.34 -8.70 -27.00
CA ASP A 782 39.04 -7.65 -27.75
C ASP A 782 38.12 -6.94 -28.76
N GLY A 783 37.21 -7.68 -29.40
CA GLY A 783 36.21 -7.12 -30.32
C GLY A 783 35.16 -6.20 -29.66
N TYR A 784 35.06 -6.24 -28.33
CA TYR A 784 34.14 -5.40 -27.54
C TYR A 784 34.87 -4.33 -26.72
N ARG A 785 36.18 -4.19 -26.90
CA ARG A 785 37.03 -3.31 -26.08
C ARG A 785 36.52 -1.86 -26.02
N GLU A 786 36.18 -1.29 -27.17
CA GLU A 786 35.65 0.08 -27.25
C GLU A 786 34.30 0.23 -26.56
N ILE A 787 33.44 -0.80 -26.62
CA ILE A 787 32.14 -0.81 -25.94
C ILE A 787 32.33 -0.88 -24.43
N ILE A 788 33.27 -1.70 -23.96
CA ILE A 788 33.59 -1.84 -22.54
C ILE A 788 34.16 -0.52 -22.00
N TYR A 789 35.14 0.08 -22.69
CA TYR A 789 35.70 1.36 -22.29
C TYR A 789 34.66 2.49 -22.34
N GLY A 790 33.81 2.52 -23.37
CA GLY A 790 32.70 3.46 -23.46
C GLY A 790 31.71 3.31 -22.31
N ALA A 791 31.37 2.08 -21.92
CA ALA A 791 30.48 1.81 -20.79
C ALA A 791 31.10 2.22 -19.45
N VAL A 792 32.39 1.93 -19.23
CA VAL A 792 33.11 2.35 -18.01
C VAL A 792 33.23 3.87 -17.96
N ALA A 793 33.58 4.53 -19.07
CA ALA A 793 33.65 5.98 -19.13
C ALA A 793 32.29 6.63 -18.86
N LEU A 794 31.21 6.09 -19.44
CA LEU A 794 29.84 6.54 -19.17
C LEU A 794 29.48 6.37 -17.69
N ALA A 795 29.83 5.23 -17.08
CA ALA A 795 29.58 4.98 -15.66
C ALA A 795 30.33 5.98 -14.78
N ILE A 796 31.61 6.26 -15.06
CA ILE A 796 32.42 7.25 -14.34
C ILE A 796 31.84 8.66 -14.52
N VAL A 797 31.54 9.07 -15.75
CA VAL A 797 30.96 10.40 -16.04
C VAL A 797 29.62 10.56 -15.33
N THR A 798 28.76 9.53 -15.36
CA THR A 798 27.48 9.53 -14.66
C THR A 798 27.69 9.66 -13.15
N LEU A 799 28.62 8.90 -12.57
CA LEU A 799 28.97 8.99 -11.15
C LEU A 799 29.47 10.40 -10.79
N VAL A 800 30.33 11.00 -11.61
CA VAL A 800 30.83 12.36 -11.40
C VAL A 800 29.71 13.38 -11.49
N ILE A 801 28.83 13.30 -12.49
CA ILE A 801 27.66 14.19 -12.63
C ILE A 801 26.69 14.06 -11.46
N LEU A 802 26.60 12.88 -10.84
CA LEU A 802 25.76 12.64 -9.66
C LEU A 802 26.42 13.12 -8.35
N LEU A 803 27.75 13.17 -8.29
CA LEU A 803 28.52 13.57 -7.11
C LEU A 803 28.90 15.06 -7.07
N VAL A 804 29.03 15.70 -8.24
CA VAL A 804 29.23 17.16 -8.44
C VAL A 804 27.88 17.80 -8.61
#